data_AF-A0AAV6B0S4-F1
#
_entry.id   AF-A0AAV6B0S4-F1
#
_cell.length_a   1.000
_cell.length_b   1.000
_cell.length_c   1.000
_cell.angle_alpha   90.00
_cell.angle_beta   90.00
_cell.angle_gamma   90.00
#
_symmetry.space_group_name_H-M   'P 1'
#
loop_
_entity.id
_entity.type
_entity.pdbx_description
1 polymer ?
#
loop_
_entity_poly.entity_id
_entity_poly.type
_entity_poly.pdbx_seq_one_letter_code
_entity_poly.pdbx_strand_id
1 'polypeptide(L)'
;VGNPVALSRSSYVVQYNRERNVGAHLGIAAKALDSVFTDISASGGNTTAIVTWNTASNGTSQVEYGLTPAYGTLSALDLTPVTNHSVTLNGLAPGTRYYYRVRSQLSGTEYVSSCGFSSFTTTNVGVSLRFGLTNNWKYSTTNYNGVNWQIPAFDDSGWASGPGVMFADSRAQSPNAATIPHYATGTRMPINPGTTYPYGTYYFRTYFVFSNSPAGVTLIFSNYIDDGAVFYLNGVELFRTNLPAPPNVIVNSTLATAASCGSGDANCPLVFTLGGALVASSLVTGTNVVAVEVHNFNPSSPDITFESALFSMLPPDPPPFVTNIVVVPGETNAMVSWVTAANSSSQVQYGLTPAYGSSTPFDATLVTNHSVTISGLQPTLTYYFRVLSVAGLTTNTATGSFTTTTLNVPLFTFSNTWKFTTNVVEPTWMLTDYDESAWEGEGISLFFIENNSDVFPRNTLLPGAASNAVLSIYYFRTHFSVSNPVAGLSLLFTNFIDDGAIFYLNGTEVKRVRMPAGPVQYSTLASECPPNGCDATFEAPDVFRIGGDGMTNLVVGDNVLAVEVHQAEFDDSDVVFGSSASLVRALASETRLNISRSNNAVCISWAGEFLTLQHASTLSGANPWTDVPGQIRNSPYCTTASGATRFYRLRN
;
A
#
# COMPACT_ATOMS: atom_id res chain seq x y z
N VAL A 1 34.66 4.19 29.79
CA VAL A 1 35.37 3.88 31.05
C VAL A 1 34.48 4.31 32.21
N GLY A 2 33.86 3.36 32.90
CA GLY A 2 32.96 3.61 34.02
C GLY A 2 33.07 2.46 35.00
N ASN A 3 33.61 2.73 36.18
CA ASN A 3 33.82 1.71 37.23
C ASN A 3 32.47 1.36 37.90
N PRO A 4 32.23 0.09 38.28
CA PRO A 4 31.11 -0.27 39.13
C PRO A 4 31.23 0.37 40.51
N VAL A 5 30.16 0.98 41.02
CA VAL A 5 30.05 1.41 42.42
C VAL A 5 29.31 0.31 43.19
N ALA A 6 29.97 -0.29 44.18
CA ALA A 6 29.35 -1.27 45.06
C ALA A 6 28.40 -0.58 46.05
N LEU A 7 27.09 -0.82 45.93
CA LEU A 7 26.09 -0.41 46.91
C LEU A 7 25.64 -1.61 47.74
N SER A 8 26.46 -1.96 48.72
CA SER A 8 26.01 -2.72 49.89
C SER A 8 27.12 -2.71 50.95
N ARG A 9 26.97 -1.87 51.97
CA ARG A 9 27.61 -2.14 53.26
C ARG A 9 26.59 -2.85 54.14
N SER A 10 26.94 -4.03 54.64
CA SER A 10 26.20 -4.71 55.70
C SER A 10 26.30 -3.88 56.98
N SER A 11 25.18 -3.52 57.60
CA SER A 11 25.16 -3.04 58.98
C SER A 11 25.04 -4.24 59.93
N TYR A 12 26.11 -5.03 60.04
CA TYR A 12 26.20 -6.07 61.06
C TYR A 12 26.38 -5.41 62.43
N VAL A 13 25.39 -5.56 63.31
CA VAL A 13 25.52 -5.19 64.73
C VAL A 13 25.65 -6.49 65.52
N VAL A 14 26.85 -6.70 66.08
CA VAL A 14 27.30 -7.94 66.76
C VAL A 14 26.40 -8.39 67.93
N GLN A 15 25.51 -7.54 68.43
CA GLN A 15 24.90 -7.74 69.75
C GLN A 15 23.61 -8.60 69.78
N TYR A 16 22.91 -8.87 68.67
CA TYR A 16 21.59 -9.54 68.75
C TYR A 16 21.30 -10.66 67.74
N ASN A 17 22.29 -11.11 66.96
CA ASN A 17 22.21 -12.28 66.07
C ASN A 17 20.91 -12.42 65.25
N ARG A 18 20.31 -11.29 64.81
CA ARG A 18 19.15 -11.25 63.91
C ARG A 18 19.22 -10.04 63.00
N GLU A 19 19.04 -10.28 61.71
CA GLU A 19 18.93 -9.27 60.67
C GLU A 19 17.48 -8.75 60.61
N ARG A 20 17.27 -7.43 60.60
CA ARG A 20 15.95 -6.83 60.33
C ARG A 20 15.96 -6.20 58.94
N ASN A 21 15.16 -6.75 58.05
CA ASN A 21 14.86 -6.10 56.77
C ASN A 21 13.95 -4.89 57.01
N VAL A 22 14.47 -3.67 56.83
CA VAL A 22 13.65 -2.46 56.68
C VAL A 22 13.47 -2.24 55.19
N GLY A 23 12.32 -2.67 54.65
CA GLY A 23 11.94 -2.38 53.27
C GLY A 23 11.60 -0.91 53.11
N ALA A 24 12.44 -0.14 52.41
CA ALA A 24 12.04 1.11 51.81
C ALA A 24 11.61 0.82 50.36
N HIS A 25 10.32 1.01 50.08
CA HIS A 25 9.78 1.00 48.73
C HIS A 25 10.30 2.23 47.95
N LEU A 26 11.34 2.04 47.16
CA LEU A 26 11.65 2.92 46.03
C LEU A 26 10.96 2.34 44.80
N GLY A 27 9.80 2.89 44.47
CA GLY A 27 9.15 2.68 43.19
C GLY A 27 9.93 3.40 42.09
N ILE A 28 10.81 2.66 41.41
CA ILE A 28 11.33 3.10 40.11
C ILE A 28 10.27 2.68 39.09
N ALA A 29 9.54 3.63 38.54
CA ALA A 29 8.83 3.42 37.28
C ALA A 29 9.90 3.33 36.18
N ALA A 30 10.46 2.15 35.99
CA ALA A 30 11.18 1.83 34.77
C ALA A 30 10.11 1.62 33.69
N LYS A 31 10.14 2.42 32.62
CA LYS A 31 9.48 2.04 31.37
C LYS A 31 10.05 0.68 30.99
N ALA A 32 9.21 -0.35 30.89
CA ALA A 32 9.66 -1.69 30.55
C ALA A 32 10.45 -1.64 29.23
N LEU A 33 11.69 -2.12 29.29
CA LEU A 33 12.51 -2.43 28.13
C LEU A 33 11.94 -3.71 27.51
N ASP A 34 10.96 -3.58 26.63
CA ASP A 34 10.77 -4.56 25.55
C ASP A 34 11.40 -3.95 24.28
N SER A 35 12.73 -3.81 24.27
CA SER A 35 13.49 -3.18 23.17
C SER A 35 13.47 -3.93 21.84
N VAL A 36 12.68 -5.00 21.72
CA VAL A 36 12.62 -5.84 20.51
C VAL A 36 11.28 -5.73 19.81
N PHE A 37 10.18 -5.44 20.53
CA PHE A 37 8.85 -5.35 19.96
C PHE A 37 8.28 -3.95 20.13
N THR A 38 7.82 -3.35 19.03
CA THR A 38 7.01 -2.12 19.05
C THR A 38 5.67 -2.35 18.36
N ASP A 39 4.71 -1.48 18.61
CA ASP A 39 3.43 -1.44 17.88
C ASP A 39 2.64 -2.75 17.89
N ILE A 40 2.74 -3.52 18.99
CA ILE A 40 1.95 -4.73 19.17
C ILE A 40 0.46 -4.34 19.22
N SER A 41 -0.32 -4.83 18.27
CA SER A 41 -1.74 -4.59 18.17
C SER A 41 -2.49 -5.86 17.77
N ALA A 42 -3.76 -5.96 18.14
CA ALA A 42 -4.62 -7.04 17.69
C ALA A 42 -6.02 -6.50 17.36
N SER A 43 -6.55 -6.91 16.21
CA SER A 43 -7.91 -6.60 15.77
C SER A 43 -8.72 -7.89 15.68
N GLY A 44 -9.78 -8.01 16.47
CA GLY A 44 -10.67 -9.18 16.46
C GLY A 44 -11.73 -9.07 15.37
N GLY A 45 -11.85 -10.10 14.53
CA GLY A 45 -13.07 -10.43 13.79
C GLY A 45 -13.99 -11.33 14.63
N ASN A 46 -15.04 -11.90 14.06
CA ASN A 46 -15.96 -12.73 14.85
C ASN A 46 -15.39 -14.09 15.24
N THR A 47 -14.58 -14.69 14.38
CA THR A 47 -13.87 -15.97 14.63
C THR A 47 -12.40 -15.90 14.28
N THR A 48 -11.91 -14.70 14.03
CA THR A 48 -10.52 -14.44 13.64
C THR A 48 -9.98 -13.29 14.46
N ALA A 49 -8.67 -13.10 14.45
CA ALA A 49 -8.04 -11.86 14.84
C ALA A 49 -6.76 -11.68 14.06
N ILE A 50 -6.40 -10.45 13.73
CA ILE A 50 -5.10 -10.15 13.12
C ILE A 50 -4.26 -9.47 14.20
N VAL A 51 -3.12 -10.06 14.51
CA VAL A 51 -2.14 -9.53 15.45
C VAL A 51 -0.94 -9.02 14.67
N THR A 52 -0.59 -7.75 14.87
CA THR A 52 0.55 -7.11 14.20
C THR A 52 1.55 -6.61 15.23
N TRP A 53 2.82 -6.55 14.86
CA TRP A 53 3.87 -5.91 15.66
C TRP A 53 5.08 -5.60 14.79
N ASN A 54 6.02 -4.81 15.30
CA ASN A 54 7.27 -4.49 14.64
C ASN A 54 8.47 -4.95 15.46
N THR A 55 9.58 -5.23 14.79
CA THR A 55 10.88 -5.51 15.40
C THR A 55 11.98 -4.61 14.85
N ALA A 56 13.03 -4.39 15.64
CA ALA A 56 14.18 -3.58 15.23
C ALA A 56 15.04 -4.22 14.13
N SER A 57 14.92 -5.53 13.93
CA SER A 57 15.58 -6.27 12.87
C SER A 57 14.76 -7.49 12.46
N ASN A 58 15.09 -8.03 11.29
CA ASN A 58 14.45 -9.19 10.69
C ASN A 58 14.29 -10.35 11.67
N GLY A 59 13.04 -10.79 11.88
CA GLY A 59 12.72 -11.91 12.75
C GLY A 59 11.56 -12.76 12.23
N THR A 60 11.39 -13.94 12.82
CA THR A 60 10.24 -14.82 12.55
C THR A 60 8.95 -14.26 13.15
N SER A 61 7.78 -14.72 12.68
CA SER A 61 6.48 -14.27 13.18
C SER A 61 5.70 -15.41 13.83
N GLN A 62 5.40 -15.31 15.12
CA GLN A 62 4.50 -16.24 15.80
C GLN A 62 3.73 -15.54 16.91
N VAL A 63 2.50 -15.95 17.15
CA VAL A 63 1.65 -15.46 18.25
C VAL A 63 1.29 -16.63 19.15
N GLU A 64 1.40 -16.42 20.46
CA GLU A 64 0.84 -17.32 21.45
C GLU A 64 -0.41 -16.69 22.05
N TYR A 65 -1.50 -17.44 22.15
CA TYR A 65 -2.80 -16.93 22.56
C TYR A 65 -3.58 -17.96 23.39
N GLY A 66 -4.58 -17.51 24.13
CA GLY A 66 -5.45 -18.37 24.92
C GLY A 66 -6.54 -17.61 25.68
N LEU A 67 -7.43 -18.34 26.35
CA LEU A 67 -8.55 -17.75 27.10
C LEU A 67 -8.14 -17.20 28.47
N THR A 68 -6.91 -17.46 28.90
CA THR A 68 -6.36 -16.94 30.16
C THR A 68 -4.98 -16.30 29.91
N PRO A 69 -4.46 -15.48 30.83
CA PRO A 69 -3.09 -14.93 30.74
C PRO A 69 -1.97 -15.99 30.74
N ALA A 70 -2.28 -17.26 31.01
CA ALA A 70 -1.33 -18.36 30.83
C ALA A 70 -1.16 -18.77 29.36
N TYR A 71 -1.95 -18.19 28.45
CA TYR A 71 -2.05 -18.56 27.04
C TYR A 71 -2.29 -20.08 26.89
N GLY A 72 -1.88 -20.69 25.78
CA GLY A 72 -1.98 -22.15 25.62
C GLY A 72 -2.02 -22.65 24.19
N THR A 73 -2.10 -21.76 23.20
CA THR A 73 -2.07 -22.10 21.77
C THR A 73 -1.04 -21.24 21.05
N LEU A 74 -0.27 -21.83 20.15
CA LEU A 74 0.62 -21.12 19.25
C LEU A 74 0.00 -21.06 17.85
N SER A 75 0.10 -19.90 17.20
CA SER A 75 -0.09 -19.80 15.76
C SER A 75 1.00 -20.61 15.04
N ALA A 76 0.79 -20.85 13.74
CA ALA A 76 1.88 -21.30 12.89
C ALA A 76 3.08 -20.35 13.01
N LEU A 77 4.28 -20.92 13.04
CA LEU A 77 5.53 -20.16 13.00
C LEU A 77 5.80 -19.79 11.54
N ASP A 78 5.80 -18.50 11.24
CA ASP A 78 6.30 -17.98 9.96
C ASP A 78 7.80 -17.73 10.08
N LEU A 79 8.59 -18.51 9.34
CA LEU A 79 10.05 -18.41 9.31
C LEU A 79 10.55 -17.25 8.44
N THR A 80 9.66 -16.57 7.71
CA THR A 80 10.01 -15.47 6.81
C THR A 80 10.51 -14.28 7.64
N PRO A 81 11.79 -13.88 7.50
CA PRO A 81 12.36 -12.82 8.30
C PRO A 81 11.85 -11.45 7.85
N VAL A 82 11.06 -10.78 8.70
CA VAL A 82 10.52 -9.43 8.46
C VAL A 82 10.69 -8.54 9.68
N THR A 83 10.53 -7.22 9.49
CA THR A 83 10.50 -6.23 10.57
C THR A 83 9.10 -5.73 10.90
N ASN A 84 8.12 -5.96 10.01
CA ASN A 84 6.71 -5.70 10.22
C ASN A 84 5.98 -7.03 10.15
N HIS A 85 5.41 -7.46 11.27
CA HIS A 85 4.80 -8.77 11.44
C HIS A 85 3.29 -8.65 11.41
N SER A 86 2.64 -9.67 10.82
CA SER A 86 1.19 -9.82 10.83
C SER A 86 0.85 -11.29 10.90
N VAL A 87 0.10 -11.69 11.93
CA VAL A 87 -0.35 -13.06 12.14
C VAL A 87 -1.86 -13.06 12.28
N THR A 88 -2.52 -13.81 11.40
CA THR A 88 -3.97 -14.04 11.49
C THR A 88 -4.24 -15.26 12.36
N LEU A 89 -4.86 -15.03 13.52
CA LEU A 89 -5.46 -16.04 14.38
C LEU A 89 -6.83 -16.42 13.81
N ASN A 90 -7.10 -17.72 13.73
CA ASN A 90 -8.34 -18.27 13.20
C ASN A 90 -8.98 -19.19 14.24
N GLY A 91 -10.27 -19.50 14.09
CA GLY A 91 -10.97 -20.46 14.93
C GLY A 91 -11.28 -19.97 16.34
N LEU A 92 -11.45 -18.66 16.50
CA LEU A 92 -11.77 -18.03 17.78
C LEU A 92 -13.28 -18.06 18.02
N ALA A 93 -13.72 -18.13 19.28
CA ALA A 93 -15.13 -18.00 19.63
C ALA A 93 -15.57 -16.54 19.52
N PRO A 94 -16.74 -16.20 18.94
CA PRO A 94 -17.26 -14.82 18.90
C PRO A 94 -17.53 -14.23 20.29
N GLY A 95 -17.44 -12.91 20.41
CA GLY A 95 -17.66 -12.21 21.68
C GLY A 95 -16.72 -12.58 22.81
N THR A 96 -15.63 -13.29 22.51
CA THR A 96 -14.78 -13.94 23.50
C THR A 96 -13.45 -13.21 23.59
N ARG A 97 -13.03 -12.94 24.82
CA ARG A 97 -11.72 -12.33 25.10
C ARG A 97 -10.62 -13.38 25.02
N TYR A 98 -9.60 -13.12 24.21
CA TYR A 98 -8.36 -13.88 24.13
C TYR A 98 -7.20 -13.03 24.59
N TYR A 99 -6.34 -13.60 25.41
CA TYR A 99 -5.04 -13.06 25.76
C TYR A 99 -4.02 -13.52 24.73
N TYR A 100 -3.09 -12.66 24.33
CA TYR A 100 -2.06 -13.00 23.37
C TYR A 100 -0.70 -12.37 23.72
N ARG A 101 0.36 -12.95 23.19
CA ARG A 101 1.72 -12.39 23.15
C ARG A 101 2.40 -12.75 21.83
N VAL A 102 3.34 -11.92 21.40
CA VAL A 102 4.09 -12.13 20.16
C VAL A 102 5.44 -12.77 20.45
N ARG A 103 5.93 -13.58 19.51
CA ARG A 103 7.21 -14.29 19.55
C ARG A 103 7.92 -14.09 18.22
N SER A 104 9.20 -13.74 18.26
CA SER A 104 10.05 -13.60 17.07
C SER A 104 11.47 -14.05 17.36
N GLN A 105 12.05 -14.83 16.45
CA GLN A 105 13.46 -15.21 16.49
C GLN A 105 14.27 -14.27 15.62
N LEU A 106 15.15 -13.47 16.22
CA LEU A 106 16.04 -12.53 15.54
C LEU A 106 17.46 -13.08 15.64
N SER A 107 18.12 -13.29 14.49
CA SER A 107 19.49 -13.82 14.41
C SER A 107 19.72 -15.09 15.26
N GLY A 108 18.75 -16.00 15.28
CA GLY A 108 18.81 -17.26 16.03
C GLY A 108 18.40 -17.15 17.51
N THR A 109 18.24 -15.96 18.07
CA THR A 109 17.76 -15.75 19.45
C THR A 109 16.25 -15.56 19.46
N GLU A 110 15.53 -16.33 20.27
CA GLU A 110 14.09 -16.14 20.46
C GLU A 110 13.79 -14.99 21.42
N TYR A 111 12.89 -14.10 21.00
CA TYR A 111 12.32 -13.04 21.80
C TYR A 111 10.82 -13.26 21.94
N VAL A 112 10.30 -12.96 23.13
CA VAL A 112 8.87 -13.08 23.46
C VAL A 112 8.44 -11.79 24.15
N SER A 113 7.35 -11.17 23.71
CA SER A 113 6.85 -9.95 24.35
C SER A 113 6.45 -10.23 25.79
N SER A 114 6.64 -9.26 26.70
CA SER A 114 6.35 -9.43 28.12
C SER A 114 4.95 -10.01 28.40
N CYS A 115 4.85 -10.89 29.39
CA CYS A 115 3.56 -11.44 29.84
C CYS A 115 2.78 -10.38 30.61
N GLY A 116 1.47 -10.27 30.36
CA GLY A 116 0.60 -9.63 31.34
C GLY A 116 -0.82 -9.26 30.92
N PHE A 117 -1.02 -8.52 29.82
CA PHE A 117 -2.33 -7.82 29.63
C PHE A 117 -2.81 -7.62 28.20
N SER A 118 -2.03 -8.02 27.17
CA SER A 118 -2.48 -7.90 25.78
C SER A 118 -3.62 -8.87 25.51
N SER A 119 -4.79 -8.33 25.20
CA SER A 119 -5.97 -9.11 24.85
C SER A 119 -6.74 -8.42 23.73
N PHE A 120 -7.46 -9.22 22.95
CA PHE A 120 -8.49 -8.74 22.04
C PHE A 120 -9.79 -9.49 22.33
N THR A 121 -10.91 -8.89 21.97
CA THR A 121 -12.21 -9.56 22.01
C THR A 121 -12.67 -9.73 20.58
N THR A 122 -12.96 -10.96 20.17
CA THR A 122 -13.61 -11.22 18.88
C THR A 122 -14.94 -10.48 18.81
N THR A 123 -15.33 -10.00 17.63
CA THR A 123 -16.59 -9.28 17.47
C THR A 123 -17.78 -10.20 17.75
N ASN A 124 -18.84 -9.64 18.35
CA ASN A 124 -20.12 -10.32 18.46
C ASN A 124 -20.75 -10.39 17.08
N VAL A 125 -21.08 -11.58 16.59
CA VAL A 125 -21.91 -11.75 15.40
C VAL A 125 -23.27 -11.12 15.69
N GLY A 126 -23.71 -10.15 14.88
CA GLY A 126 -24.94 -9.40 15.11
C GLY A 126 -26.19 -10.29 15.02
N VAL A 127 -26.60 -10.88 16.14
CA VAL A 127 -27.90 -11.55 16.28
C VAL A 127 -28.97 -10.48 16.38
N SER A 128 -29.81 -10.37 15.35
CA SER A 128 -30.94 -9.44 15.29
C SER A 128 -32.25 -10.19 15.40
N LEU A 129 -33.11 -9.79 16.34
CA LEU A 129 -34.49 -10.29 16.41
C LEU A 129 -35.28 -9.79 15.19
N ARG A 130 -35.93 -10.70 14.47
CA ARG A 130 -36.83 -10.41 13.34
C ARG A 130 -38.27 -10.35 13.80
N PHE A 131 -38.67 -11.28 14.66
CA PHE A 131 -39.90 -11.20 15.45
C PHE A 131 -39.74 -12.04 16.72
N GLY A 132 -40.35 -11.58 17.81
CA GLY A 132 -40.30 -12.23 19.12
C GLY A 132 -41.50 -13.14 19.37
N LEU A 133 -41.54 -13.73 20.56
CA LEU A 133 -42.61 -14.65 20.96
C LEU A 133 -44.00 -13.97 21.08
N THR A 134 -44.03 -12.65 21.26
CA THR A 134 -45.27 -11.84 21.27
C THR A 134 -45.74 -11.40 19.87
N ASN A 135 -45.13 -11.91 18.82
CA ASN A 135 -45.42 -11.50 17.44
C ASN A 135 -46.88 -11.72 17.05
N ASN A 136 -47.39 -10.86 16.15
CA ASN A 136 -48.73 -11.01 15.60
C ASN A 136 -48.72 -12.01 14.43
N TRP A 137 -49.57 -13.02 14.55
CA TRP A 137 -49.73 -14.07 13.55
C TRP A 137 -51.14 -13.99 12.95
N LYS A 138 -51.21 -14.07 11.63
CA LYS A 138 -52.45 -14.40 10.93
C LYS A 138 -52.64 -15.90 10.98
N TYR A 139 -53.87 -16.37 11.16
CA TYR A 139 -54.19 -17.79 11.26
C TYR A 139 -55.47 -18.18 10.52
N SER A 140 -55.52 -19.44 10.08
CA SER A 140 -56.68 -20.03 9.42
C SER A 140 -56.78 -21.53 9.71
N THR A 141 -58.01 -22.05 9.71
CA THR A 141 -58.34 -23.48 9.85
C THR A 141 -58.88 -24.08 8.55
N THR A 142 -58.92 -23.28 7.48
CA THR A 142 -59.38 -23.71 6.15
C THR A 142 -58.40 -24.73 5.57
N ASN A 143 -58.91 -25.73 4.85
CA ASN A 143 -58.06 -26.66 4.10
C ASN A 143 -57.41 -25.95 2.90
N TYR A 144 -56.08 -25.84 2.90
CA TYR A 144 -55.30 -25.23 1.81
C TYR A 144 -54.52 -26.24 0.95
N ASN A 145 -54.94 -27.51 0.91
CA ASN A 145 -54.35 -28.49 0.00
C ASN A 145 -54.37 -28.00 -1.45
N GLY A 146 -53.22 -28.03 -2.13
CA GLY A 146 -53.09 -27.57 -3.51
C GLY A 146 -53.17 -26.05 -3.71
N VAL A 147 -53.22 -25.27 -2.63
CA VAL A 147 -53.15 -23.81 -2.66
C VAL A 147 -51.76 -23.38 -2.24
N ASN A 148 -51.14 -22.46 -2.99
CA ASN A 148 -49.82 -21.91 -2.67
C ASN A 148 -49.90 -20.84 -1.57
N TRP A 149 -50.51 -21.16 -0.44
CA TRP A 149 -50.74 -20.21 0.65
C TRP A 149 -49.45 -19.80 1.37
N GLN A 150 -48.30 -20.41 1.07
CA GLN A 150 -47.01 -20.12 1.69
C GLN A 150 -46.21 -19.01 0.97
N ILE A 151 -46.62 -18.62 -0.25
CA ILE A 151 -45.85 -17.66 -1.07
C ILE A 151 -46.14 -16.21 -0.64
N PRO A 152 -45.26 -15.24 -0.96
CA PRO A 152 -45.47 -13.83 -0.64
C PRO A 152 -46.73 -13.22 -1.27
N ALA A 153 -47.11 -13.67 -2.48
CA ALA A 153 -48.24 -13.14 -3.24
C ALA A 153 -49.63 -13.63 -2.78
N PHE A 154 -49.70 -14.55 -1.81
CA PHE A 154 -50.98 -15.03 -1.29
C PHE A 154 -51.68 -13.94 -0.47
N ASP A 155 -52.96 -13.69 -0.79
CA ASP A 155 -53.79 -12.73 -0.05
C ASP A 155 -54.39 -13.38 1.21
N ASP A 156 -53.80 -13.04 2.36
CA ASP A 156 -54.26 -13.45 3.68
C ASP A 156 -55.05 -12.32 4.39
N SER A 157 -55.57 -11.32 3.68
CA SER A 157 -56.36 -10.24 4.27
C SER A 157 -57.62 -10.73 4.98
N GLY A 158 -58.19 -11.85 4.52
CA GLY A 158 -59.36 -12.49 5.14
C GLY A 158 -59.04 -13.38 6.35
N TRP A 159 -57.77 -13.58 6.72
CA TRP A 159 -57.40 -14.42 7.86
C TRP A 159 -57.59 -13.68 9.18
N ALA A 160 -58.01 -14.40 10.22
CA ALA A 160 -58.00 -13.86 11.57
C ALA A 160 -56.55 -13.62 12.04
N SER A 161 -56.35 -12.74 13.02
CA SER A 161 -55.01 -12.46 13.54
C SER A 161 -55.00 -12.22 15.04
N GLY A 162 -53.88 -12.51 15.69
CA GLY A 162 -53.65 -12.12 17.08
C GLY A 162 -52.19 -12.29 17.51
N PRO A 163 -51.81 -11.69 18.64
CA PRO A 163 -50.45 -11.73 19.17
C PRO A 163 -50.14 -13.01 19.96
N GLY A 164 -48.84 -13.25 20.15
CA GLY A 164 -48.34 -14.22 21.12
C GLY A 164 -48.48 -15.67 20.67
N VAL A 165 -48.45 -16.56 21.66
CA VAL A 165 -48.74 -17.98 21.46
C VAL A 165 -50.15 -18.19 20.91
N MET A 166 -50.25 -18.97 19.85
CA MET A 166 -51.50 -19.36 19.21
C MET A 166 -51.91 -20.71 19.78
N PHE A 167 -53.09 -20.80 20.40
CA PHE A 167 -53.52 -22.04 21.05
C PHE A 167 -55.00 -22.34 20.84
N ALA A 168 -55.37 -23.61 20.81
CA ALA A 168 -56.76 -24.03 21.01
C ALA A 168 -56.77 -25.17 22.04
N ASP A 169 -57.70 -25.13 22.99
CA ASP A 169 -57.86 -26.14 24.04
C ASP A 169 -59.36 -26.34 24.30
N SER A 170 -59.81 -27.59 24.27
CA SER A 170 -61.21 -27.98 24.48
C SER A 170 -61.55 -28.39 25.92
N ARG A 171 -60.57 -28.46 26.82
CA ARG A 171 -60.79 -28.86 28.22
C ARG A 171 -61.43 -27.74 29.02
N ALA A 172 -62.51 -28.06 29.73
CA ALA A 172 -63.34 -27.09 30.47
C ALA A 172 -62.73 -26.64 31.82
N GLN A 173 -61.81 -27.42 32.40
CA GLN A 173 -61.14 -27.14 33.67
C GLN A 173 -59.69 -27.61 33.59
N SER A 174 -58.74 -26.73 33.90
CA SER A 174 -57.29 -26.84 33.62
C SER A 174 -56.94 -26.71 32.14
N PRO A 175 -56.93 -25.48 31.60
CA PRO A 175 -56.25 -25.28 30.34
C PRO A 175 -54.76 -25.57 30.58
N ASN A 176 -54.11 -26.28 29.65
CA ASN A 176 -52.64 -26.36 29.60
C ASN A 176 -51.98 -24.97 29.50
N ALA A 177 -52.76 -23.89 29.48
CA ALA A 177 -52.39 -22.52 29.79
C ALA A 177 -51.32 -22.30 30.86
N ALA A 178 -51.30 -23.11 31.93
CA ALA A 178 -50.31 -22.95 33.00
C ALA A 178 -48.96 -23.60 32.65
N THR A 179 -48.93 -24.53 31.68
CA THR A 179 -47.73 -25.23 31.20
C THR A 179 -47.20 -24.67 29.88
N ILE A 180 -48.04 -23.97 29.11
CA ILE A 180 -47.68 -23.25 27.89
C ILE A 180 -47.03 -21.89 28.25
N PRO A 181 -45.78 -21.66 27.85
CA PRO A 181 -45.14 -20.35 28.04
C PRO A 181 -45.94 -19.24 27.35
N HIS A 182 -46.00 -18.07 28.00
CA HIS A 182 -46.64 -16.85 27.46
C HIS A 182 -48.15 -16.94 27.18
N TYR A 183 -48.86 -17.92 27.73
CA TYR A 183 -50.31 -18.09 27.57
C TYR A 183 -51.12 -16.80 27.86
N ALA A 184 -50.74 -16.06 28.90
CA ALA A 184 -51.45 -14.84 29.32
C ALA A 184 -51.50 -13.74 28.24
N THR A 185 -50.59 -13.80 27.27
CA THR A 185 -50.49 -12.87 26.14
C THR A 185 -50.85 -13.52 24.80
N GLY A 186 -51.33 -14.76 24.81
CA GLY A 186 -51.62 -15.57 23.64
C GLY A 186 -53.00 -15.33 23.02
N THR A 187 -53.18 -15.86 21.83
CA THR A 187 -54.44 -15.81 21.07
C THR A 187 -55.11 -17.17 21.06
N ARG A 188 -56.34 -17.22 21.60
CA ARG A 188 -57.18 -18.42 21.53
C ARG A 188 -57.81 -18.56 20.15
N MET A 189 -57.44 -19.62 19.45
CA MET A 189 -57.95 -20.01 18.14
C MET A 189 -59.28 -20.79 18.25
N PRO A 190 -60.08 -20.87 17.17
CA PRO A 190 -61.36 -21.58 17.18
C PRO A 190 -61.20 -23.10 17.27
N ILE A 191 -62.17 -23.75 17.91
CA ILE A 191 -62.34 -25.22 17.95
C ILE A 191 -63.14 -25.68 16.72
N ASN A 192 -62.97 -26.92 16.27
CA ASN A 192 -63.73 -27.46 15.14
C ASN A 192 -65.20 -27.66 15.53
N PRO A 193 -66.17 -26.95 14.92
CA PRO A 193 -67.57 -27.03 15.31
C PRO A 193 -68.22 -28.38 15.00
N GLY A 194 -67.62 -29.20 14.13
CA GLY A 194 -68.05 -30.56 13.86
C GLY A 194 -67.61 -31.58 14.92
N THR A 195 -66.82 -31.16 15.90
CA THR A 195 -66.30 -32.01 16.98
C THR A 195 -66.25 -31.22 18.31
N THR A 196 -65.74 -31.84 19.37
CA THR A 196 -65.37 -31.12 20.61
C THR A 196 -63.88 -30.81 20.67
N TYR A 197 -63.11 -31.06 19.61
CA TYR A 197 -61.64 -30.96 19.58
C TYR A 197 -61.17 -29.84 18.63
N PRO A 198 -59.95 -29.28 18.81
CA PRO A 198 -59.30 -28.43 17.81
C PRO A 198 -59.31 -29.02 16.40
N TYR A 199 -59.11 -28.17 15.39
CA TYR A 199 -58.90 -28.66 14.02
C TYR A 199 -57.61 -29.49 13.95
N GLY A 200 -57.57 -30.48 13.05
CA GLY A 200 -56.37 -31.31 12.87
C GLY A 200 -55.15 -30.52 12.37
N THR A 201 -55.39 -29.38 11.69
CA THR A 201 -54.33 -28.50 11.19
C THR A 201 -54.74 -27.03 11.33
N TYR A 202 -53.77 -26.20 11.72
CA TYR A 202 -53.86 -24.74 11.69
C TYR A 202 -52.74 -24.17 10.83
N TYR A 203 -53.04 -23.12 10.09
CA TYR A 203 -52.11 -22.44 9.20
C TYR A 203 -51.81 -21.04 9.73
N PHE A 204 -50.56 -20.62 9.66
CA PHE A 204 -50.05 -19.38 10.23
C PHE A 204 -49.22 -18.61 9.22
N ARG A 205 -49.35 -17.28 9.21
CA ARG A 205 -48.50 -16.38 8.41
C ARG A 205 -48.09 -15.16 9.23
N THR A 206 -46.84 -14.77 9.09
CA THR A 206 -46.34 -13.48 9.59
C THR A 206 -45.27 -12.92 8.64
N TYR A 207 -44.95 -11.65 8.81
CA TYR A 207 -44.07 -10.91 7.91
C TYR A 207 -42.94 -10.25 8.68
N PHE A 208 -41.76 -10.19 8.06
CA PHE A 208 -40.65 -9.41 8.59
C PHE A 208 -39.89 -8.74 7.45
N VAL A 209 -39.27 -7.60 7.74
CA VAL A 209 -38.40 -6.90 6.79
C VAL A 209 -36.95 -7.30 7.02
N PHE A 210 -36.25 -7.67 5.95
CA PHE A 210 -34.83 -7.96 5.96
C PHE A 210 -34.06 -6.97 5.08
N SER A 211 -33.16 -6.19 5.68
CA SER A 211 -32.50 -5.07 4.98
C SER A 211 -31.09 -5.37 4.49
N ASN A 212 -30.49 -6.49 4.91
CA ASN A 212 -29.11 -6.84 4.54
C ASN A 212 -29.06 -7.74 3.29
N SER A 213 -27.85 -8.02 2.81
CA SER A 213 -27.62 -9.08 1.82
C SER A 213 -28.00 -10.43 2.43
N PRO A 214 -28.81 -11.27 1.75
CA PRO A 214 -29.11 -12.64 2.19
C PRO A 214 -27.89 -13.57 2.19
N ALA A 215 -26.81 -13.20 1.49
CA ALA A 215 -25.61 -14.01 1.39
C ALA A 215 -24.97 -14.24 2.77
N GLY A 216 -24.72 -15.50 3.12
CA GLY A 216 -24.05 -15.88 4.37
C GLY A 216 -24.90 -15.72 5.64
N VAL A 217 -26.18 -15.35 5.51
CA VAL A 217 -27.08 -15.18 6.66
C VAL A 217 -27.47 -16.54 7.24
N THR A 218 -27.53 -16.59 8.57
CA THR A 218 -28.09 -17.70 9.34
C THR A 218 -29.37 -17.25 10.04
N LEU A 219 -30.43 -18.05 9.98
CA LEU A 219 -31.69 -17.85 10.68
C LEU A 219 -31.78 -18.81 11.87
N ILE A 220 -32.27 -18.33 13.02
CA ILE A 220 -32.44 -19.12 14.24
C ILE A 220 -33.89 -18.99 14.67
N PHE A 221 -34.62 -20.09 14.66
CA PHE A 221 -35.99 -20.16 15.16
C PHE A 221 -36.00 -20.74 16.57
N SER A 222 -36.83 -20.17 17.44
CA SER A 222 -37.12 -20.68 18.77
C SER A 222 -38.63 -20.78 18.92
N ASN A 223 -39.15 -21.99 19.15
CA ASN A 223 -40.57 -22.29 19.00
C ASN A 223 -41.11 -23.12 20.15
N TYR A 224 -42.42 -23.03 20.40
CA TYR A 224 -43.19 -24.00 21.19
C TYR A 224 -44.27 -24.56 20.27
N ILE A 225 -44.24 -25.86 20.02
CA ILE A 225 -45.09 -26.52 19.02
C ILE A 225 -45.73 -27.73 19.66
N ASP A 226 -47.00 -27.94 19.36
CA ASP A 226 -47.77 -29.12 19.70
C ASP A 226 -48.71 -29.39 18.51
N ASP A 227 -48.56 -30.47 17.74
CA ASP A 227 -47.60 -31.59 17.87
C ASP A 227 -46.48 -31.58 16.82
N GLY A 228 -46.83 -31.39 15.54
CA GLY A 228 -45.91 -31.36 14.41
C GLY A 228 -46.11 -30.13 13.54
N ALA A 229 -45.07 -29.70 12.84
CA ALA A 229 -45.14 -28.46 12.05
C ALA A 229 -44.24 -28.48 10.82
N VAL A 230 -44.63 -27.71 9.79
CA VAL A 230 -43.79 -27.37 8.63
C VAL A 230 -43.62 -25.86 8.55
N PHE A 231 -42.38 -25.40 8.42
CA PHE A 231 -42.00 -24.00 8.30
C PHE A 231 -41.62 -23.69 6.86
N TYR A 232 -42.12 -22.57 6.36
CA TYR A 232 -41.84 -22.05 5.02
C TYR A 232 -41.33 -20.61 5.11
N LEU A 233 -40.41 -20.25 4.21
CA LEU A 233 -39.98 -18.88 3.97
C LEU A 233 -40.18 -18.55 2.50
N ASN A 234 -41.04 -17.56 2.24
CA ASN A 234 -41.38 -17.12 0.88
C ASN A 234 -41.80 -18.27 -0.05
N GLY A 235 -42.51 -19.27 0.48
CA GLY A 235 -42.98 -20.44 -0.27
C GLY A 235 -42.01 -21.62 -0.34
N VAL A 236 -40.78 -21.46 0.14
CA VAL A 236 -39.81 -22.55 0.22
C VAL A 236 -39.91 -23.21 1.58
N GLU A 237 -40.07 -24.53 1.61
CA GLU A 237 -40.02 -25.29 2.85
C GLU A 237 -38.61 -25.25 3.46
N LEU A 238 -38.53 -24.78 4.70
CA LEU A 238 -37.29 -24.64 5.45
C LEU A 238 -37.00 -25.82 6.36
N PHE A 239 -38.03 -26.29 7.07
CA PHE A 239 -37.89 -27.26 8.15
C PHE A 239 -39.24 -27.90 8.45
N ARG A 240 -39.27 -29.19 8.78
CA ARG A 240 -40.45 -29.86 9.35
C ARG A 240 -40.07 -30.69 10.57
N THR A 241 -40.98 -30.75 11.55
CA THR A 241 -40.83 -31.52 12.79
C THR A 241 -42.06 -32.39 13.03
N ASN A 242 -41.85 -33.59 13.58
CA ASN A 242 -42.89 -34.58 13.89
C ASN A 242 -43.88 -34.84 12.75
N LEU A 243 -43.42 -34.80 11.50
CA LEU A 243 -44.21 -35.06 10.31
C LEU A 243 -43.45 -36.00 9.37
N PRO A 244 -44.14 -36.70 8.44
CA PRO A 244 -43.48 -37.54 7.45
C PRO A 244 -42.36 -36.77 6.72
N ALA A 245 -41.15 -37.34 6.68
CA ALA A 245 -40.00 -36.69 6.04
C ALA A 245 -40.21 -36.57 4.50
N PRO A 246 -39.56 -35.59 3.84
CA PRO A 246 -39.53 -35.53 2.38
C PRO A 246 -39.05 -36.86 1.77
N PRO A 247 -39.60 -37.30 0.61
CA PRO A 247 -40.46 -36.55 -0.31
C PRO A 247 -41.97 -36.63 -0.01
N ASN A 248 -42.39 -37.12 1.16
CA ASN A 248 -43.82 -37.22 1.47
C ASN A 248 -44.48 -35.84 1.47
N VAL A 249 -45.59 -35.73 0.76
CA VAL A 249 -46.40 -34.50 0.72
C VAL A 249 -47.21 -34.40 2.01
N ILE A 250 -47.14 -33.23 2.66
CA ILE A 250 -47.99 -32.92 3.80
C ILE A 250 -49.28 -32.32 3.27
N VAL A 251 -50.40 -32.83 3.78
CA VAL A 251 -51.73 -32.36 3.47
C VAL A 251 -52.47 -32.03 4.77
N ASN A 252 -53.57 -31.29 4.68
CA ASN A 252 -54.40 -30.88 5.80
C ASN A 252 -54.88 -32.02 6.73
N SER A 253 -54.93 -33.26 6.24
CA SER A 253 -55.30 -34.43 7.04
C SER A 253 -54.09 -35.22 7.56
N THR A 254 -52.87 -34.81 7.24
CA THR A 254 -51.66 -35.45 7.75
C THR A 254 -51.59 -35.23 9.25
N LEU A 255 -51.41 -36.31 10.00
CA LEU A 255 -51.19 -36.27 11.44
C LEU A 255 -49.70 -36.18 11.75
N ALA A 256 -49.38 -35.57 12.89
CA ALA A 256 -48.03 -35.64 13.42
C ALA A 256 -47.66 -37.11 13.72
N THR A 257 -46.39 -37.46 13.52
CA THR A 257 -45.87 -38.82 13.72
C THR A 257 -45.43 -39.08 15.16
N ALA A 258 -45.38 -38.04 16.00
CA ALA A 258 -45.05 -38.12 17.41
C ALA A 258 -45.71 -36.96 18.17
N ALA A 259 -45.99 -37.18 19.45
CA ALA A 259 -46.46 -36.14 20.36
C ALA A 259 -45.32 -35.19 20.75
N SER A 260 -45.61 -33.90 20.97
CA SER A 260 -44.59 -32.93 21.36
C SER A 260 -44.04 -33.15 22.77
N CYS A 261 -42.76 -32.82 22.98
CA CYS A 261 -42.06 -32.83 24.27
C CYS A 261 -42.18 -34.14 25.11
N GLY A 262 -42.60 -35.25 24.52
CA GLY A 262 -42.86 -36.52 25.21
C GLY A 262 -44.10 -36.52 26.13
N SER A 263 -44.62 -35.35 26.50
CA SER A 263 -45.85 -35.18 27.30
C SER A 263 -47.10 -34.93 26.44
N GLY A 264 -46.93 -34.57 25.16
CA GLY A 264 -48.01 -34.10 24.29
C GLY A 264 -48.38 -32.64 24.51
N ASP A 265 -47.52 -31.86 25.19
CA ASP A 265 -47.76 -30.44 25.45
C ASP A 265 -46.58 -29.60 24.96
N ALA A 266 -46.82 -28.38 24.48
CA ALA A 266 -45.79 -27.43 24.06
C ALA A 266 -45.04 -26.76 25.25
N ASN A 267 -44.45 -27.56 26.15
CA ASN A 267 -43.74 -27.07 27.35
C ASN A 267 -42.20 -26.99 27.18
N CYS A 268 -41.69 -27.40 26.03
CA CYS A 268 -40.26 -27.41 25.73
C CYS A 268 -39.95 -26.60 24.45
N PRO A 269 -38.85 -25.83 24.43
CA PRO A 269 -38.49 -25.06 23.26
C PRO A 269 -37.91 -25.95 22.17
N LEU A 270 -38.42 -25.83 20.94
CA LEU A 270 -37.80 -26.34 19.73
C LEU A 270 -36.98 -25.22 19.07
N VAL A 271 -35.66 -25.33 19.15
CA VAL A 271 -34.73 -24.41 18.49
C VAL A 271 -34.12 -25.08 17.27
N PHE A 272 -34.16 -24.41 16.12
CA PHE A 272 -33.46 -24.86 14.92
C PHE A 272 -32.79 -23.69 14.19
N THR A 273 -31.68 -23.99 13.53
CA THR A 273 -30.82 -23.01 12.85
C THR A 273 -30.68 -23.39 11.38
N LEU A 274 -30.82 -22.41 10.49
CA LEU A 274 -30.78 -22.58 9.04
C LEU A 274 -29.79 -21.59 8.43
N GLY A 275 -29.02 -22.01 7.43
CA GLY A 275 -28.09 -21.13 6.72
C GLY A 275 -27.81 -21.64 5.31
N GLY A 276 -26.74 -21.12 4.71
CA GLY A 276 -26.26 -21.60 3.41
C GLY A 276 -27.21 -21.34 2.26
N ALA A 277 -27.17 -22.19 1.24
CA ALA A 277 -27.90 -22.00 -0.02
C ALA A 277 -29.43 -21.96 0.17
N LEU A 278 -29.97 -22.71 1.14
CA LEU A 278 -31.40 -22.73 1.43
C LEU A 278 -31.88 -21.34 1.89
N VAL A 279 -31.18 -20.73 2.85
CA VAL A 279 -31.50 -19.37 3.31
C VAL A 279 -31.18 -18.34 2.23
N ALA A 280 -30.03 -18.46 1.56
CA ALA A 280 -29.62 -17.50 0.53
C ALA A 280 -30.57 -17.43 -0.68
N SER A 281 -31.26 -18.54 -1.00
CA SER A 281 -32.25 -18.60 -2.09
C SER A 281 -33.67 -18.27 -1.66
N SER A 282 -33.99 -18.42 -0.37
CA SER A 282 -35.35 -18.22 0.16
C SER A 282 -35.55 -16.86 0.82
N LEU A 283 -34.52 -16.29 1.43
CA LEU A 283 -34.54 -14.98 2.08
C LEU A 283 -34.29 -13.89 1.04
N VAL A 284 -35.16 -12.88 0.98
CA VAL A 284 -35.01 -11.74 0.07
C VAL A 284 -34.77 -10.45 0.84
N THR A 285 -34.07 -9.49 0.24
CA THR A 285 -34.02 -8.12 0.76
C THR A 285 -35.40 -7.48 0.58
N GLY A 286 -35.95 -6.92 1.65
CA GLY A 286 -37.32 -6.41 1.71
C GLY A 286 -38.24 -7.28 2.58
N THR A 287 -39.52 -7.29 2.26
CA THR A 287 -40.53 -8.03 3.02
C THR A 287 -40.44 -9.53 2.73
N ASN A 288 -40.35 -10.32 3.79
CA ASN A 288 -40.37 -11.77 3.76
C ASN A 288 -41.61 -12.29 4.50
N VAL A 289 -42.14 -13.42 4.07
CA VAL A 289 -43.21 -14.14 4.78
C VAL A 289 -42.66 -15.43 5.40
N VAL A 290 -42.93 -15.61 6.69
CA VAL A 290 -42.84 -16.92 7.34
C VAL A 290 -44.24 -17.51 7.40
N ALA A 291 -44.39 -18.70 6.84
CA ALA A 291 -45.65 -19.44 6.85
C ALA A 291 -45.44 -20.77 7.59
N VAL A 292 -46.39 -21.19 8.42
CA VAL A 292 -46.27 -22.42 9.22
C VAL A 292 -47.60 -23.16 9.20
N GLU A 293 -47.57 -24.48 8.99
CA GLU A 293 -48.71 -25.35 9.26
C GLU A 293 -48.39 -26.23 10.46
N VAL A 294 -49.32 -26.34 11.39
CA VAL A 294 -49.18 -27.15 12.62
C VAL A 294 -50.28 -28.20 12.63
N HIS A 295 -49.88 -29.44 12.92
CA HIS A 295 -50.70 -30.65 12.81
C HIS A 295 -50.74 -31.37 14.15
N ASN A 296 -51.92 -31.84 14.53
CA ASN A 296 -52.11 -32.69 15.71
C ASN A 296 -51.61 -34.12 15.44
N PHE A 297 -51.17 -34.80 16.50
CA PHE A 297 -50.80 -36.22 16.49
C PHE A 297 -52.02 -37.12 16.27
N ASN A 298 -53.20 -36.70 16.72
CA ASN A 298 -54.45 -37.42 16.47
C ASN A 298 -55.66 -36.47 16.35
N PRO A 299 -56.75 -36.89 15.67
CA PRO A 299 -57.93 -36.05 15.44
C PRO A 299 -58.75 -35.70 16.70
N SER A 300 -58.48 -36.38 17.82
CA SER A 300 -59.14 -36.18 19.11
C SER A 300 -58.21 -35.54 20.14
N SER A 301 -57.11 -34.90 19.70
CA SER A 301 -56.26 -34.13 20.60
C SER A 301 -57.07 -33.02 21.26
N PRO A 302 -57.01 -32.82 22.59
CA PRO A 302 -57.74 -31.76 23.26
C PRO A 302 -57.13 -30.37 23.01
N ASP A 303 -55.87 -30.29 22.60
CA ASP A 303 -55.12 -29.07 22.40
C ASP A 303 -54.23 -29.07 21.15
N ILE A 304 -53.79 -27.86 20.80
CA ILE A 304 -52.77 -27.54 19.80
C ILE A 304 -52.14 -26.20 20.17
N THR A 305 -50.82 -26.07 19.99
CA THR A 305 -50.09 -24.84 20.35
C THR A 305 -49.01 -24.50 19.33
N PHE A 306 -48.89 -23.21 19.02
CA PHE A 306 -47.82 -22.66 18.19
C PHE A 306 -47.33 -21.32 18.71
N GLU A 307 -46.03 -21.24 18.99
CA GLU A 307 -45.31 -20.01 19.26
C GLU A 307 -43.99 -20.03 18.51
N SER A 308 -43.53 -18.88 18.01
CA SER A 308 -42.26 -18.79 17.28
C SER A 308 -41.63 -17.41 17.39
N ALA A 309 -40.31 -17.40 17.60
CA ALA A 309 -39.44 -16.25 17.44
C ALA A 309 -38.37 -16.56 16.40
N LEU A 310 -37.97 -15.54 15.64
CA LEU A 310 -36.93 -15.62 14.63
C LEU A 310 -35.84 -14.61 14.90
N PHE A 311 -34.60 -15.08 14.92
CA PHE A 311 -33.40 -14.26 14.89
C PHE A 311 -32.68 -14.46 13.56
N SER A 312 -31.96 -13.44 13.10
CA SER A 312 -30.97 -13.58 12.04
C SER A 312 -29.60 -13.27 12.58
N MET A 313 -28.61 -14.03 12.13
CA MET A 313 -27.20 -13.83 12.36
C MET A 313 -26.55 -13.54 11.01
N LEU A 314 -25.96 -12.35 10.88
CA LEU A 314 -25.22 -11.97 9.66
C LEU A 314 -23.90 -12.74 9.58
N PRO A 315 -23.36 -12.97 8.37
CA PRO A 315 -21.98 -13.45 8.27
C PRO A 315 -21.04 -12.42 8.90
N PRO A 316 -19.83 -12.83 9.33
CA PRO A 316 -18.77 -11.86 9.59
C PRO A 316 -18.60 -10.91 8.42
N ASP A 317 -18.33 -9.65 8.72
CA ASP A 317 -17.74 -8.78 7.71
C ASP A 317 -16.43 -9.43 7.24
N PRO A 318 -16.19 -9.51 5.91
CA PRO A 318 -14.90 -9.94 5.42
C PRO A 318 -13.85 -9.01 6.03
N PRO A 319 -12.74 -9.53 6.60
CA PRO A 319 -11.69 -8.70 7.12
C PRO A 319 -11.19 -7.79 5.98
N PRO A 320 -11.27 -6.46 6.14
CA PRO A 320 -10.89 -5.55 5.08
C PRO A 320 -9.36 -5.48 4.99
N PHE A 321 -8.77 -6.29 4.13
CA PHE A 321 -7.39 -6.08 3.73
C PHE A 321 -7.35 -5.06 2.60
N VAL A 322 -6.59 -3.98 2.82
CA VAL A 322 -5.97 -3.28 1.70
C VAL A 322 -4.98 -4.26 1.08
N THR A 323 -5.13 -4.54 -0.21
CA THR A 323 -4.28 -5.48 -0.94
C THR A 323 -3.77 -4.84 -2.22
N ASN A 324 -2.78 -5.48 -2.85
CA ASN A 324 -2.24 -5.08 -4.15
C ASN A 324 -1.77 -3.61 -4.18
N ILE A 325 -1.01 -3.20 -3.15
CA ILE A 325 -0.44 -1.86 -3.09
C ILE A 325 0.68 -1.78 -4.11
N VAL A 326 0.49 -0.93 -5.11
CA VAL A 326 1.48 -0.63 -6.14
C VAL A 326 1.85 0.84 -6.02
N VAL A 327 3.15 1.12 -5.99
CA VAL A 327 3.66 2.48 -6.02
C VAL A 327 4.51 2.66 -7.27
N VAL A 328 4.16 3.66 -8.07
CA VAL A 328 4.97 4.11 -9.20
C VAL A 328 5.61 5.44 -8.80
N PRO A 329 6.84 5.43 -8.28
CA PRO A 329 7.53 6.66 -7.91
C PRO A 329 7.97 7.42 -9.16
N GLY A 330 7.67 8.71 -9.17
CA GLY A 330 8.31 9.69 -10.04
C GLY A 330 9.36 10.48 -9.28
N GLU A 331 9.84 11.55 -9.90
CA GLU A 331 10.86 12.41 -9.31
C GLU A 331 10.28 13.35 -8.24
N THR A 332 9.14 13.97 -8.54
CA THR A 332 8.45 14.92 -7.64
C THR A 332 7.02 14.49 -7.31
N ASN A 333 6.67 13.25 -7.65
CA ASN A 333 5.37 12.69 -7.41
C ASN A 333 5.48 11.17 -7.21
N ALA A 334 4.41 10.55 -6.73
CA ALA A 334 4.27 9.10 -6.76
C ALA A 334 2.79 8.75 -6.90
N MET A 335 2.47 7.83 -7.81
CA MET A 335 1.13 7.27 -7.91
C MET A 335 1.05 6.03 -7.03
N VAL A 336 0.14 6.02 -6.08
CA VAL A 336 -0.14 4.90 -5.17
C VAL A 336 -1.50 4.32 -5.53
N SER A 337 -1.54 3.04 -5.84
CA SER A 337 -2.76 2.31 -6.18
C SER A 337 -2.94 1.11 -5.27
N TRP A 338 -4.18 0.76 -4.94
CA TRP A 338 -4.50 -0.39 -4.09
C TRP A 338 -5.93 -0.89 -4.34
N VAL A 339 -6.23 -2.07 -3.81
CA VAL A 339 -7.55 -2.70 -3.90
C VAL A 339 -8.12 -2.95 -2.51
N THR A 340 -9.41 -2.71 -2.35
CA THR A 340 -10.18 -3.05 -1.15
C THR A 340 -11.29 -4.05 -1.50
N ALA A 341 -11.64 -4.91 -0.54
CA ALA A 341 -12.71 -5.90 -0.72
C ALA A 341 -14.13 -5.29 -0.72
N ALA A 342 -14.27 -4.03 -0.32
CA ALA A 342 -15.55 -3.32 -0.23
C ALA A 342 -15.40 -1.87 -0.69
N ASN A 343 -16.47 -1.30 -1.25
CA ASN A 343 -16.54 0.10 -1.68
C ASN A 343 -16.12 1.04 -0.54
N SER A 344 -15.08 1.84 -0.76
CA SER A 344 -14.46 2.66 0.26
C SER A 344 -13.87 3.95 -0.30
N SER A 345 -13.60 4.93 0.56
CA SER A 345 -12.94 6.19 0.19
C SER A 345 -11.45 6.01 -0.14
N SER A 346 -10.82 7.06 -0.68
CA SER A 346 -9.39 7.06 -1.01
C SER A 346 -8.64 8.23 -0.39
N GLN A 347 -7.56 7.96 0.33
CA GLN A 347 -6.58 8.97 0.78
C GLN A 347 -5.21 8.34 1.01
N VAL A 348 -4.14 9.11 0.84
CA VAL A 348 -2.78 8.71 1.22
C VAL A 348 -2.18 9.74 2.17
N GLN A 349 -1.59 9.26 3.27
CA GLN A 349 -0.73 10.04 4.15
C GLN A 349 0.72 9.69 3.91
N TYR A 350 1.61 10.67 3.92
CA TYR A 350 3.00 10.48 3.55
C TYR A 350 3.95 11.43 4.28
N GLY A 351 5.24 11.10 4.30
CA GLY A 351 6.30 11.93 4.86
C GLY A 351 7.68 11.27 4.78
N LEU A 352 8.72 11.99 5.19
CA LEU A 352 10.11 11.47 5.21
C LEU A 352 10.37 10.49 6.37
N THR A 353 9.40 10.31 7.27
CA THR A 353 9.47 9.38 8.39
C THR A 353 8.15 8.60 8.51
N PRO A 354 8.12 7.45 9.22
CA PRO A 354 6.90 6.70 9.49
C PRO A 354 5.84 7.46 10.31
N ALA A 355 6.18 8.62 10.90
CA ALA A 355 5.19 9.49 11.53
C ALA A 355 4.30 10.21 10.48
N TYR A 356 4.68 10.11 9.20
CA TYR A 356 4.11 10.87 8.11
C TYR A 356 4.17 12.38 8.45
N GLY A 357 3.34 13.20 7.82
CA GLY A 357 3.29 14.64 8.08
C GLY A 357 2.52 15.42 7.04
N SER A 358 2.15 14.77 5.95
CA SER A 358 1.31 15.32 4.88
C SER A 358 0.22 14.33 4.50
N SER A 359 -0.86 14.85 3.91
CA SER A 359 -2.00 14.06 3.41
C SER A 359 -2.37 14.55 2.02
N THR A 360 -2.75 13.63 1.14
CA THR A 360 -3.44 13.99 -0.09
C THR A 360 -4.87 14.48 0.22
N PRO A 361 -5.55 15.15 -0.72
CA PRO A 361 -6.98 15.41 -0.61
C PRO A 361 -7.75 14.12 -0.31
N PHE A 362 -8.80 14.24 0.50
CA PHE A 362 -9.71 13.14 0.80
C PHE A 362 -10.71 12.99 -0.35
N ASP A 363 -10.76 11.82 -0.96
CA ASP A 363 -11.74 11.48 -1.98
C ASP A 363 -12.84 10.59 -1.39
N ALA A 364 -14.06 11.13 -1.31
CA ALA A 364 -15.23 10.46 -0.73
C ALA A 364 -15.92 9.49 -1.70
N THR A 365 -15.50 9.40 -2.97
CA THR A 365 -16.10 8.46 -3.92
C THR A 365 -15.78 7.02 -3.51
N LEU A 366 -16.82 6.18 -3.47
CA LEU A 366 -16.70 4.82 -2.96
C LEU A 366 -16.38 3.85 -4.09
N VAL A 367 -15.17 3.30 -4.09
CA VAL A 367 -14.65 2.37 -5.10
C VAL A 367 -13.91 1.20 -4.45
N THR A 368 -13.63 0.16 -5.23
CA THR A 368 -12.79 -0.99 -4.81
C THR A 368 -11.38 -0.94 -5.41
N ASN A 369 -11.19 -0.20 -6.49
CA ASN A 369 -9.88 0.05 -7.12
C ASN A 369 -9.52 1.51 -6.91
N HIS A 370 -8.42 1.75 -6.21
CA HIS A 370 -8.01 3.08 -5.79
C HIS A 370 -6.75 3.51 -6.53
N SER A 371 -6.64 4.80 -6.83
CA SER A 371 -5.42 5.41 -7.35
C SER A 371 -5.32 6.85 -6.87
N VAL A 372 -4.22 7.19 -6.20
CA VAL A 372 -3.96 8.53 -5.66
C VAL A 372 -2.56 8.96 -6.04
N THR A 373 -2.43 10.17 -6.60
CA THR A 373 -1.12 10.78 -6.89
C THR A 373 -0.70 11.71 -5.76
N ILE A 374 0.48 11.47 -5.20
CA ILE A 374 1.17 12.37 -4.29
C ILE A 374 2.04 13.30 -5.14
N SER A 375 2.00 14.62 -4.90
CA SER A 375 2.77 15.62 -5.66
C SER A 375 3.68 16.47 -4.78
N GLY A 376 4.66 17.16 -5.36
CA GLY A 376 5.54 18.09 -4.66
C GLY A 376 6.63 17.41 -3.82
N LEU A 377 7.00 16.18 -4.17
CA LEU A 377 8.05 15.41 -3.51
C LEU A 377 9.45 15.91 -3.93
N GLN A 378 10.44 15.66 -3.09
CA GLN A 378 11.84 15.89 -3.41
C GLN A 378 12.45 14.63 -4.05
N PRO A 379 13.31 14.75 -5.07
CA PRO A 379 13.99 13.61 -5.72
C PRO A 379 14.91 12.85 -4.77
N THR A 380 15.17 11.57 -5.05
CA THR A 380 16.11 10.68 -4.32
C THR A 380 15.83 10.48 -2.83
N LEU A 381 14.68 10.92 -2.34
CA LEU A 381 14.29 10.75 -0.96
C LEU A 381 13.35 9.56 -0.82
N THR A 382 13.55 8.80 0.25
CA THR A 382 12.61 7.78 0.67
C THR A 382 11.46 8.42 1.44
N TYR A 383 10.25 8.22 0.95
CA TYR A 383 9.01 8.60 1.61
C TYR A 383 8.34 7.36 2.19
N TYR A 384 7.83 7.49 3.40
CA TYR A 384 6.92 6.54 4.02
C TYR A 384 5.50 7.01 3.77
N PHE A 385 4.59 6.08 3.51
CA PHE A 385 3.19 6.38 3.32
C PHE A 385 2.29 5.38 4.03
N ARG A 386 1.04 5.80 4.29
CA ARG A 386 -0.08 4.91 4.57
C ARG A 386 -1.27 5.29 3.72
N VAL A 387 -1.93 4.30 3.13
CA VAL A 387 -3.23 4.50 2.49
C VAL A 387 -4.32 4.45 3.56
N LEU A 388 -5.41 5.19 3.37
CA LEU A 388 -6.59 5.17 4.21
C LEU A 388 -7.82 4.96 3.32
N SER A 389 -8.60 3.93 3.65
CA SER A 389 -9.86 3.59 2.96
C SER A 389 -10.98 3.39 3.97
N VAL A 390 -11.95 4.30 3.97
CA VAL A 390 -13.08 4.27 4.90
C VAL A 390 -14.25 3.56 4.24
N ALA A 391 -14.73 2.49 4.87
CA ALA A 391 -15.94 1.76 4.50
C ALA A 391 -16.93 1.81 5.68
N GLY A 392 -17.98 2.62 5.58
CA GLY A 392 -18.90 2.86 6.70
C GLY A 392 -18.20 3.55 7.88
N LEU A 393 -18.14 2.87 9.03
CA LEU A 393 -17.47 3.35 10.25
C LEU A 393 -16.02 2.83 10.39
N THR A 394 -15.56 1.99 9.47
CA THR A 394 -14.26 1.33 9.56
C THR A 394 -13.25 2.04 8.67
N THR A 395 -12.08 2.38 9.22
CA THR A 395 -10.94 2.90 8.45
C THR A 395 -9.90 1.80 8.28
N ASN A 396 -9.60 1.46 7.03
CA ASN A 396 -8.60 0.48 6.68
C ASN A 396 -7.33 1.18 6.26
N THR A 397 -6.19 0.67 6.71
CA THR A 397 -4.90 1.26 6.38
C THR A 397 -3.89 0.20 6.05
N ALA A 398 -2.96 0.55 5.16
CA ALA A 398 -1.74 -0.21 4.96
C ALA A 398 -0.59 0.77 4.70
N THR A 399 0.58 0.40 5.16
CA THR A 399 1.78 1.24 5.13
C THR A 399 2.75 0.73 4.08
N GLY A 400 3.66 1.60 3.65
CA GLY A 400 4.75 1.25 2.76
C GLY A 400 5.75 2.38 2.67
N SER A 401 6.76 2.19 1.83
CA SER A 401 7.70 3.25 1.46
C SER A 401 8.04 3.17 -0.02
N PHE A 402 8.50 4.28 -0.56
CA PHE A 402 9.05 4.37 -1.91
C PHE A 402 10.16 5.42 -1.94
N THR A 403 11.09 5.29 -2.88
CA THR A 403 12.14 6.28 -3.12
C THR A 403 11.84 6.99 -4.43
N THR A 404 11.77 8.32 -4.40
CA THR A 404 11.62 9.12 -5.62
C THR A 404 12.86 8.99 -6.50
N THR A 405 12.67 9.02 -7.81
CA THR A 405 13.77 8.79 -8.76
C THR A 405 14.56 10.06 -9.04
N THR A 406 15.75 9.91 -9.64
CA THR A 406 16.45 11.02 -10.33
C THR A 406 15.92 11.17 -11.75
N LEU A 407 15.87 12.40 -12.26
CA LEU A 407 15.74 12.62 -13.70
C LEU A 407 17.05 12.25 -14.41
N ASN A 408 16.98 11.25 -15.29
CA ASN A 408 18.03 10.90 -16.23
C ASN A 408 17.40 10.52 -17.58
N VAL A 409 17.50 11.40 -18.58
CA VAL A 409 16.93 11.19 -19.91
C VAL A 409 18.09 11.08 -20.92
N PRO A 410 18.40 9.87 -21.43
CA PRO A 410 19.42 9.69 -22.44
C PRO A 410 19.09 10.51 -23.70
N LEU A 411 20.04 11.32 -24.17
CA LEU A 411 19.93 12.05 -25.43
C LEU A 411 20.60 11.26 -26.56
N PHE A 412 21.78 10.72 -26.27
CA PHE A 412 22.49 9.77 -27.13
C PHE A 412 23.42 8.90 -26.27
N THR A 413 23.73 7.72 -26.78
CA THR A 413 24.55 6.70 -26.10
C THR A 413 25.74 6.31 -26.97
N PHE A 414 26.60 5.40 -26.49
CA PHE A 414 27.69 4.85 -27.28
C PHE A 414 27.24 4.02 -28.50
N SER A 415 25.94 3.73 -28.65
CA SER A 415 25.40 3.09 -29.86
C SER A 415 24.95 4.10 -30.92
N ASN A 416 25.04 5.40 -30.67
CA ASN A 416 24.65 6.41 -31.66
C ASN A 416 25.67 6.46 -32.81
N THR A 417 25.15 6.76 -34.00
CA THR A 417 25.94 6.99 -35.20
C THR A 417 26.45 8.43 -35.21
N TRP A 418 27.74 8.59 -35.52
CA TRP A 418 28.40 9.86 -35.71
C TRP A 418 29.01 9.94 -37.11
N LYS A 419 29.04 11.13 -37.67
CA LYS A 419 29.86 11.48 -38.84
C LYS A 419 31.26 11.80 -38.38
N PHE A 420 32.27 11.44 -39.17
CA PHE A 420 33.66 11.80 -38.89
C PHE A 420 34.43 12.24 -40.15
N THR A 421 35.45 13.06 -39.95
CA THR A 421 36.42 13.42 -40.99
C THR A 421 37.78 13.70 -40.38
N THR A 422 38.84 13.39 -41.13
CA THR A 422 40.22 13.75 -40.81
C THR A 422 40.72 14.95 -41.61
N ASN A 423 39.96 15.38 -42.62
CA ASN A 423 40.28 16.55 -43.42
C ASN A 423 40.16 17.83 -42.59
N VAL A 424 41.02 18.81 -42.90
CA VAL A 424 40.88 20.16 -42.34
C VAL A 424 39.51 20.71 -42.70
N VAL A 425 38.76 21.13 -41.68
CA VAL A 425 37.40 21.65 -41.83
C VAL A 425 37.39 23.17 -41.69
N GLU A 426 36.45 23.81 -42.40
CA GLU A 426 36.20 25.25 -42.30
C GLU A 426 35.60 25.61 -40.93
N PRO A 427 35.79 26.84 -40.40
CA PRO A 427 35.35 27.22 -39.05
C PRO A 427 33.87 27.05 -38.72
N THR A 428 33.00 26.85 -39.71
CA THR A 428 31.55 26.68 -39.54
C THR A 428 31.09 25.23 -39.36
N TRP A 429 32.01 24.25 -39.41
CA TRP A 429 31.70 22.81 -39.33
C TRP A 429 30.88 22.40 -38.09
N MET A 430 31.01 23.16 -37.02
CA MET A 430 30.32 22.98 -35.74
C MET A 430 28.86 23.47 -35.71
N LEU A 431 28.42 24.23 -36.73
CA LEU A 431 27.05 24.75 -36.82
C LEU A 431 26.03 23.64 -37.13
N THR A 432 24.76 23.86 -36.79
CA THR A 432 23.69 22.86 -36.96
C THR A 432 23.33 22.57 -38.41
N ASP A 433 23.48 23.55 -39.30
CA ASP A 433 23.12 23.48 -40.72
C ASP A 433 24.29 23.15 -41.64
N TYR A 434 25.46 22.80 -41.08
CA TYR A 434 26.63 22.45 -41.87
C TYR A 434 26.43 21.14 -42.66
N ASP A 435 26.72 21.20 -43.95
CA ASP A 435 26.65 20.06 -44.87
C ASP A 435 27.89 19.16 -44.72
N GLU A 436 27.67 17.98 -44.16
CA GLU A 436 28.68 16.95 -43.92
C GLU A 436 28.66 15.83 -44.97
N SER A 437 27.99 16.03 -46.12
CA SER A 437 27.92 15.02 -47.20
C SER A 437 29.28 14.66 -47.79
N ALA A 438 30.27 15.55 -47.66
CA ALA A 438 31.65 15.34 -48.09
C ALA A 438 32.55 14.67 -47.04
N TRP A 439 32.04 14.38 -45.84
CA TRP A 439 32.82 13.74 -44.78
C TRP A 439 33.10 12.27 -45.11
N GLU A 440 34.25 11.79 -44.62
CA GLU A 440 34.85 10.51 -45.00
C GLU A 440 33.98 9.30 -44.65
N GLY A 441 33.20 9.40 -43.57
CA GLY A 441 32.31 8.33 -43.19
C GLY A 441 31.40 8.64 -42.02
N GLU A 442 30.67 7.60 -41.65
CA GLU A 442 29.87 7.51 -40.43
C GLU A 442 30.19 6.21 -39.70
N GLY A 443 30.00 6.20 -38.39
CA GLY A 443 30.24 5.02 -37.56
C GLY A 443 29.59 5.12 -36.21
N ILE A 444 29.59 4.02 -35.47
CA ILE A 444 29.09 3.97 -34.10
C ILE A 444 30.20 4.49 -33.16
N SER A 445 29.82 5.34 -32.19
CA SER A 445 30.69 5.90 -31.14
C SER A 445 31.60 4.83 -30.48
N LEU A 446 32.74 5.25 -29.91
CA LEU A 446 33.92 4.40 -29.64
C LEU A 446 34.74 4.16 -30.91
N PHE A 447 35.09 5.27 -31.55
CA PHE A 447 36.03 5.36 -32.64
C PHE A 447 37.44 5.11 -32.14
N PHE A 448 38.26 4.40 -32.91
CA PHE A 448 39.60 4.05 -32.47
C PHE A 448 40.61 3.90 -33.62
N ILE A 449 41.87 4.19 -33.33
CA ILE A 449 43.06 3.49 -33.86
C ILE A 449 43.83 3.13 -32.61
N GLU A 450 43.93 1.85 -32.27
CA GLU A 450 44.45 1.42 -30.98
C GLU A 450 44.96 -0.02 -31.10
N ASN A 451 46.13 -0.31 -30.55
CA ASN A 451 46.74 -1.64 -30.52
C ASN A 451 46.69 -2.32 -29.12
N ASN A 452 46.43 -1.57 -28.04
CA ASN A 452 46.35 -2.01 -26.66
C ASN A 452 45.05 -2.75 -26.34
N SER A 453 45.10 -4.08 -26.21
CA SER A 453 43.92 -4.93 -26.02
C SER A 453 43.05 -4.62 -24.79
N ASP A 454 43.57 -3.84 -23.84
CA ASP A 454 42.85 -3.47 -22.62
C ASP A 454 41.87 -2.29 -22.85
N VAL A 455 41.99 -1.59 -23.98
CA VAL A 455 41.08 -0.52 -24.41
C VAL A 455 39.89 -1.13 -25.16
N PHE A 456 38.76 -1.29 -24.47
CA PHE A 456 37.49 -1.83 -25.00
C PHE A 456 36.28 -1.12 -24.35
N PRO A 457 35.14 -0.90 -25.04
CA PRO A 457 34.75 -1.36 -26.38
C PRO A 457 35.32 -0.52 -27.53
N ARG A 458 35.53 -1.18 -28.67
CA ARG A 458 36.00 -0.59 -29.94
C ARG A 458 34.97 -0.86 -31.02
N ASN A 459 34.30 0.18 -31.52
CA ASN A 459 33.18 0.00 -32.45
C ASN A 459 33.55 0.38 -33.89
N THR A 460 34.18 1.54 -34.10
CA THR A 460 34.50 2.03 -35.44
C THR A 460 35.99 2.30 -35.60
N LEU A 461 36.65 1.61 -36.52
CA LEU A 461 38.04 1.89 -36.86
C LEU A 461 38.11 3.20 -37.67
N LEU A 462 38.98 4.13 -37.26
CA LEU A 462 39.22 5.38 -37.98
C LEU A 462 40.23 5.20 -39.13
N PRO A 463 40.15 6.02 -40.19
CA PRO A 463 41.20 6.09 -41.19
C PRO A 463 42.45 6.76 -40.61
N GLY A 464 43.61 6.11 -40.75
CA GLY A 464 44.91 6.70 -40.42
C GLY A 464 45.61 7.31 -41.65
N ALA A 465 46.79 7.89 -41.46
CA ALA A 465 47.67 8.32 -42.53
C ALA A 465 48.18 7.13 -43.37
N ALA A 466 48.92 7.39 -44.46
CA ALA A 466 49.66 6.33 -45.16
C ALA A 466 50.50 5.56 -44.13
N SER A 467 50.33 4.23 -44.08
CA SER A 467 50.83 3.28 -43.06
C SER A 467 50.06 3.18 -41.73
N ASN A 468 48.78 3.59 -41.66
CA ASN A 468 47.92 3.53 -40.46
C ASN A 468 48.43 4.36 -39.26
N ALA A 469 49.27 5.37 -39.50
CA ALA A 469 49.70 6.27 -38.43
C ALA A 469 48.54 7.19 -38.00
N VAL A 470 48.49 7.53 -36.71
CA VAL A 470 47.48 8.42 -36.15
C VAL A 470 47.69 9.85 -36.65
N LEU A 471 46.60 10.54 -36.97
CA LEU A 471 46.60 11.95 -37.33
C LEU A 471 46.49 12.84 -36.09
N SER A 472 47.06 14.04 -36.16
CA SER A 472 47.07 14.97 -35.02
C SER A 472 45.68 15.44 -34.58
N ILE A 473 44.66 15.28 -35.44
CA ILE A 473 43.29 15.73 -35.17
C ILE A 473 42.24 14.89 -35.90
N TYR A 474 41.08 14.70 -35.26
CA TYR A 474 39.88 14.08 -35.82
C TYR A 474 38.64 14.91 -35.47
N TYR A 475 37.69 14.99 -36.40
CA TYR A 475 36.44 15.73 -36.21
C TYR A 475 35.24 14.80 -36.22
N PHE A 476 34.29 15.03 -35.32
CA PHE A 476 33.10 14.20 -35.12
C PHE A 476 31.84 15.05 -34.99
N ARG A 477 30.71 14.58 -35.54
CA ARG A 477 29.38 15.20 -35.37
C ARG A 477 28.31 14.15 -35.14
N THR A 478 27.35 14.43 -34.24
CA THR A 478 26.11 13.67 -34.11
C THR A 478 24.92 14.60 -33.92
N HIS A 479 23.79 14.20 -34.49
CA HIS A 479 22.49 14.80 -34.21
C HIS A 479 21.80 14.09 -33.05
N PHE A 480 21.05 14.85 -32.25
CA PHE A 480 20.17 14.32 -31.20
C PHE A 480 18.99 15.25 -30.97
N SER A 481 17.86 14.71 -30.50
CA SER A 481 16.63 15.47 -30.32
C SER A 481 16.28 15.71 -28.85
N VAL A 482 15.78 16.91 -28.55
CA VAL A 482 15.24 17.29 -27.24
C VAL A 482 13.75 17.58 -27.37
N SER A 483 12.92 16.88 -26.60
CA SER A 483 11.46 16.97 -26.73
C SER A 483 10.80 17.99 -25.81
N ASN A 484 11.47 18.42 -24.74
CA ASN A 484 10.91 19.26 -23.69
C ASN A 484 11.84 20.44 -23.34
N PRO A 485 11.31 21.56 -22.83
CA PRO A 485 12.13 22.65 -22.32
C PRO A 485 13.14 22.18 -21.26
N VAL A 486 14.37 22.69 -21.35
CA VAL A 486 15.53 22.23 -20.57
C VAL A 486 15.89 23.14 -19.38
N ALA A 487 15.01 24.06 -19.01
CA ALA A 487 15.25 24.97 -17.90
C ALA A 487 15.46 24.22 -16.57
N GLY A 488 16.57 24.50 -15.88
CA GLY A 488 16.93 23.84 -14.61
C GLY A 488 17.57 22.45 -14.78
N LEU A 489 17.92 22.06 -16.01
CA LEU A 489 18.64 20.83 -16.32
C LEU A 489 20.12 21.11 -16.65
N SER A 490 20.90 20.04 -16.64
CA SER A 490 22.28 19.98 -17.11
C SER A 490 22.44 18.77 -18.03
N LEU A 491 23.38 18.85 -18.97
CA LEU A 491 23.86 17.66 -19.69
C LEU A 491 24.89 16.95 -18.81
N LEU A 492 24.77 15.63 -18.67
CA LEU A 492 25.78 14.76 -18.09
C LEU A 492 26.42 13.96 -19.23
N PHE A 493 27.72 14.15 -19.41
CA PHE A 493 28.53 13.43 -20.38
C PHE A 493 29.34 12.32 -19.71
N THR A 494 29.52 11.24 -20.43
CA THR A 494 30.47 10.17 -20.11
C THR A 494 31.21 9.85 -21.40
N ASN A 495 32.53 9.98 -21.38
CA ASN A 495 33.36 9.93 -22.59
C ASN A 495 34.61 9.07 -22.40
N PHE A 496 35.12 8.59 -23.52
CA PHE A 496 36.44 7.98 -23.67
C PHE A 496 37.17 8.83 -24.69
N ILE A 497 38.25 9.50 -24.27
CA ILE A 497 38.92 10.52 -25.08
C ILE A 497 40.40 10.25 -24.98
N ASP A 498 41.05 10.09 -26.13
CA ASP A 498 42.50 10.02 -26.27
C ASP A 498 42.98 10.97 -27.38
N ASP A 499 43.75 12.02 -27.12
CA ASP A 499 44.18 12.52 -25.80
C ASP A 499 43.26 13.62 -25.28
N GLY A 500 43.07 14.68 -26.06
CA GLY A 500 42.31 15.86 -25.69
C GLY A 500 41.13 16.08 -26.62
N ALA A 501 40.10 16.78 -26.16
CA ALA A 501 38.94 17.09 -26.99
C ALA A 501 38.29 18.44 -26.68
N ILE A 502 37.64 19.01 -27.70
CA ILE A 502 36.81 20.21 -27.58
C ILE A 502 35.42 19.92 -28.07
N PHE A 503 34.41 20.19 -27.23
CA PHE A 503 33.01 19.93 -27.50
C PHE A 503 32.29 21.23 -27.84
N TYR A 504 31.48 21.17 -28.89
CA TYR A 504 30.64 22.25 -29.38
C TYR A 504 29.17 21.82 -29.40
N LEU A 505 28.30 22.61 -28.80
CA LEU A 505 26.86 22.42 -28.85
C LEU A 505 26.24 23.48 -29.74
N ASN A 506 25.64 23.05 -30.85
CA ASN A 506 25.03 23.92 -31.85
C ASN A 506 25.94 25.10 -32.24
N GLY A 507 27.22 24.81 -32.50
CA GLY A 507 28.20 25.79 -32.96
C GLY A 507 28.96 26.56 -31.87
N THR A 508 28.62 26.39 -30.60
CA THR A 508 29.30 27.08 -29.50
C THR A 508 30.13 26.12 -28.68
N GLU A 509 31.38 26.49 -28.38
CA GLU A 509 32.26 25.70 -27.53
C GLU A 509 31.72 25.62 -26.09
N VAL A 510 31.47 24.40 -25.60
CA VAL A 510 30.83 24.11 -24.29
C VAL A 510 31.65 23.20 -23.38
N LYS A 511 32.80 22.65 -23.82
CA LYS A 511 33.75 21.94 -22.95
C LYS A 511 35.11 21.79 -23.63
N ARG A 512 36.20 21.87 -22.85
CA ARG A 512 37.53 21.36 -23.21
C ARG A 512 37.91 20.25 -22.24
N VAL A 513 38.52 19.19 -22.75
CA VAL A 513 39.14 18.12 -21.99
C VAL A 513 40.61 18.05 -22.43
N ARG A 514 41.54 18.28 -21.50
CA ARG A 514 43.00 18.23 -21.75
C ARG A 514 43.44 19.05 -22.98
N MET A 515 42.83 20.21 -23.20
CA MET A 515 43.21 21.14 -24.28
C MET A 515 43.68 22.47 -23.71
N PRO A 516 44.73 23.10 -24.29
CA PRO A 516 45.23 24.38 -23.82
C PRO A 516 44.17 25.48 -23.92
N ALA A 517 44.30 26.53 -23.09
CA ALA A 517 43.45 27.71 -23.21
C ALA A 517 43.85 28.58 -24.42
N GLY A 518 42.89 29.32 -24.98
CA GLY A 518 43.12 30.24 -26.10
C GLY A 518 42.66 29.68 -27.46
N PRO A 519 43.02 30.36 -28.57
CA PRO A 519 42.67 29.90 -29.92
C PRO A 519 43.29 28.53 -30.20
N VAL A 520 42.50 27.64 -30.80
CA VAL A 520 42.90 26.28 -31.18
C VAL A 520 42.90 26.21 -32.70
N GLN A 521 43.93 25.56 -33.25
CA GLN A 521 44.09 25.27 -34.67
C GLN A 521 44.25 23.76 -34.85
N TYR A 522 44.17 23.28 -36.10
CA TYR A 522 44.34 21.86 -36.41
C TYR A 522 45.68 21.27 -35.94
N SER A 523 46.71 22.11 -35.76
CA SER A 523 48.04 21.72 -35.29
C SER A 523 48.24 21.91 -33.77
N THR A 524 47.21 22.33 -33.05
CA THR A 524 47.27 22.47 -31.59
C THR A 524 47.23 21.09 -30.97
N LEU A 525 48.21 20.77 -30.12
CA LEU A 525 48.24 19.50 -29.38
C LEU A 525 47.40 19.59 -28.10
N ALA A 526 46.95 18.44 -27.62
CA ALA A 526 46.44 18.28 -26.27
C ALA A 526 47.51 18.68 -25.24
N SER A 527 47.08 19.19 -24.10
CA SER A 527 48.00 19.65 -23.04
C SER A 527 48.60 18.51 -22.23
N GLU A 528 47.93 17.35 -22.23
CA GLU A 528 48.31 16.13 -21.53
C GLU A 528 47.48 14.95 -22.06
N CYS A 529 47.95 13.72 -21.83
CA CYS A 529 47.24 12.49 -22.16
C CYS A 529 46.27 12.05 -21.03
N PRO A 530 45.39 11.05 -21.25
CA PRO A 530 44.49 10.53 -20.23
C PRO A 530 45.23 9.90 -19.04
N PRO A 531 44.66 9.97 -17.82
CA PRO A 531 45.16 9.20 -16.69
C PRO A 531 45.01 7.71 -16.99
N ASN A 532 46.03 6.90 -16.63
CA ASN A 532 46.20 5.45 -16.90
C ASN A 532 47.08 5.10 -18.10
N GLY A 533 48.29 5.68 -18.14
CA GLY A 533 49.29 5.27 -19.13
C GLY A 533 49.11 5.89 -20.51
N CYS A 534 48.33 6.98 -20.61
CA CYS A 534 47.91 7.59 -21.88
C CYS A 534 46.95 6.71 -22.69
N ASP A 535 46.05 5.98 -22.01
CA ASP A 535 45.02 5.17 -22.65
C ASP A 535 43.61 5.56 -22.13
N ALA A 536 42.64 5.72 -23.04
CA ALA A 536 41.23 5.90 -22.70
C ALA A 536 40.54 4.57 -22.32
N THR A 537 40.51 4.25 -21.02
CA THR A 537 39.96 2.96 -20.51
C THR A 537 38.53 3.04 -19.98
N PHE A 538 37.81 1.91 -20.04
CA PHE A 538 36.43 1.80 -19.51
C PHE A 538 36.32 2.02 -17.99
N GLU A 539 37.40 1.77 -17.26
CA GLU A 539 37.43 1.89 -15.80
C GLU A 539 37.53 3.35 -15.32
N ALA A 540 37.93 4.27 -16.20
CA ALA A 540 38.12 5.68 -15.87
C ALA A 540 37.63 6.64 -16.98
N PRO A 541 36.32 6.65 -17.30
CA PRO A 541 35.78 7.58 -18.29
C PRO A 541 35.90 9.05 -17.86
N ASP A 542 36.05 9.94 -18.83
CA ASP A 542 35.91 11.38 -18.65
C ASP A 542 34.44 11.74 -18.45
N VAL A 543 34.06 11.97 -17.20
CA VAL A 543 32.69 12.36 -16.80
C VAL A 543 32.64 13.84 -16.45
N PHE A 544 31.79 14.60 -17.13
CA PHE A 544 31.56 16.01 -16.81
C PHE A 544 30.11 16.42 -17.04
N ARG A 545 29.71 17.54 -16.43
CA ARG A 545 28.40 18.16 -16.64
C ARG A 545 28.53 19.50 -17.36
N ILE A 546 27.56 19.81 -18.20
CA ILE A 546 27.37 21.13 -18.81
C ILE A 546 26.05 21.68 -18.29
N GLY A 547 26.11 22.79 -17.57
CA GLY A 547 24.95 23.52 -17.09
C GLY A 547 24.98 24.96 -17.58
N GLY A 548 23.94 25.70 -17.22
CA GLY A 548 23.93 27.15 -17.23
C GLY A 548 24.10 27.79 -18.60
N ASP A 549 25.02 28.74 -18.73
CA ASP A 549 25.26 29.43 -20.01
C ASP A 549 25.71 28.43 -21.10
N GLY A 550 26.30 27.28 -20.72
CA GLY A 550 26.61 26.19 -21.65
C GLY A 550 25.39 25.48 -22.25
N MET A 551 24.21 25.65 -21.64
CA MET A 551 22.93 25.11 -22.13
C MET A 551 22.18 26.10 -23.04
N THR A 552 22.65 27.33 -23.19
CA THR A 552 21.91 28.40 -23.89
C THR A 552 21.65 28.11 -25.37
N ASN A 553 22.53 27.34 -26.00
CA ASN A 553 22.38 26.94 -27.39
C ASN A 553 21.60 25.64 -27.57
N LEU A 554 21.22 24.94 -26.49
CA LEU A 554 20.41 23.73 -26.58
C LEU A 554 18.94 24.11 -26.88
N VAL A 555 18.39 23.58 -27.97
CA VAL A 555 17.03 23.90 -28.43
C VAL A 555 16.10 22.71 -28.33
N VAL A 556 14.79 22.96 -28.14
CA VAL A 556 13.77 21.92 -28.32
C VAL A 556 13.67 21.60 -29.81
N GLY A 557 13.86 20.33 -30.16
CA GLY A 557 14.02 19.88 -31.54
C GLY A 557 15.39 19.24 -31.77
N ASP A 558 15.89 19.36 -33.00
CA ASP A 558 17.18 18.81 -33.42
C ASP A 558 18.36 19.66 -32.93
N ASN A 559 19.42 18.99 -32.50
CA ASN A 559 20.64 19.58 -31.98
C ASN A 559 21.84 18.80 -32.52
N VAL A 560 22.97 19.50 -32.68
CA VAL A 560 24.26 18.95 -33.08
C VAL A 560 25.24 19.07 -31.93
N LEU A 561 25.87 17.94 -31.61
CA LEU A 561 27.11 17.92 -30.86
C LEU A 561 28.26 17.69 -31.83
N ALA A 562 29.21 18.61 -31.86
CA ALA A 562 30.42 18.52 -32.66
C ALA A 562 31.64 18.42 -31.73
N VAL A 563 32.61 17.57 -32.07
CA VAL A 563 33.79 17.34 -31.23
C VAL A 563 35.04 17.25 -32.10
N GLU A 564 36.08 18.00 -31.74
CA GLU A 564 37.43 17.80 -32.27
C GLU A 564 38.29 17.10 -31.22
N VAL A 565 39.04 16.08 -31.63
CA VAL A 565 39.92 15.27 -30.78
C VAL A 565 41.33 15.47 -31.26
N HIS A 566 42.23 15.82 -30.34
CA HIS A 566 43.61 16.20 -30.61
C HIS A 566 44.56 15.27 -29.87
N GLN A 567 45.67 14.98 -30.53
CA GLN A 567 46.76 14.19 -29.97
C GLN A 567 47.66 15.04 -29.06
N ALA A 568 48.26 14.44 -28.05
CA ALA A 568 49.23 15.07 -27.16
C ALA A 568 50.62 15.14 -27.79
N GLU A 569 50.93 14.21 -28.70
CA GLU A 569 52.19 14.16 -29.46
C GLU A 569 51.93 14.03 -30.98
N PHE A 570 52.89 14.45 -31.82
CA PHE A 570 52.69 14.42 -33.29
C PHE A 570 52.87 13.03 -33.89
N ASP A 571 53.48 12.12 -33.15
CA ASP A 571 53.86 10.76 -33.53
C ASP A 571 53.22 9.71 -32.62
N ASP A 572 52.07 10.04 -32.05
CA ASP A 572 51.29 9.13 -31.24
C ASP A 572 50.88 7.86 -32.03
N SER A 573 50.69 6.78 -31.29
CA SER A 573 50.33 5.47 -31.82
C SER A 573 48.84 5.15 -31.75
N ASP A 574 48.05 5.92 -31.01
CA ASP A 574 46.62 5.66 -30.83
C ASP A 574 45.70 6.90 -30.76
N VAL A 575 44.39 6.65 -30.89
CA VAL A 575 43.33 7.64 -30.70
C VAL A 575 42.07 6.89 -30.31
N VAL A 576 41.32 7.42 -29.34
CA VAL A 576 40.01 6.91 -28.96
C VAL A 576 39.02 8.06 -28.77
N PHE A 577 37.83 7.92 -29.37
CA PHE A 577 36.73 8.82 -29.09
C PHE A 577 35.40 8.08 -28.96
N GLY A 578 34.80 8.15 -27.78
CA GLY A 578 33.43 7.78 -27.54
C GLY A 578 32.75 8.76 -26.62
N SER A 579 31.50 9.10 -26.91
CA SER A 579 30.70 9.99 -26.07
C SER A 579 29.26 9.49 -25.92
N SER A 580 28.70 9.73 -24.74
CA SER A 580 27.28 9.61 -24.42
C SER A 580 26.83 10.82 -23.60
N ALA A 581 25.57 11.23 -23.75
CA ALA A 581 25.01 12.31 -22.94
C ALA A 581 23.56 12.06 -22.52
N SER A 582 23.22 12.55 -21.33
CA SER A 582 21.86 12.53 -20.79
C SER A 582 21.48 13.86 -20.17
N LEU A 583 20.20 14.23 -20.21
CA LEU A 583 19.65 15.32 -19.40
C LEU A 583 19.45 14.85 -17.97
N VAL A 584 20.03 15.60 -17.03
CA VAL A 584 19.86 15.43 -15.59
C VAL A 584 19.43 16.74 -14.96
N ARG A 585 18.91 16.74 -13.73
CA ARG A 585 18.73 18.01 -13.00
C ARG A 585 20.09 18.64 -12.70
N ALA A 586 20.14 19.96 -12.79
CA ALA A 586 21.26 20.72 -12.26
C ALA A 586 21.39 20.47 -10.75
N LEU A 587 22.57 20.07 -10.29
CA LEU A 587 22.80 19.81 -8.87
C LEU A 587 22.92 21.13 -8.10
N ALA A 588 22.05 21.34 -7.10
CA ALA A 588 22.11 22.52 -6.23
C ALA A 588 23.43 22.64 -5.43
N SER A 589 24.22 21.56 -5.37
CA SER A 589 25.44 21.42 -4.57
C SER A 589 26.74 21.62 -5.36
N GLU A 590 26.72 21.65 -6.69
CA GLU A 590 27.96 21.55 -7.48
C GLU A 590 28.80 22.83 -7.48
N THR A 591 28.24 23.96 -7.02
CA THR A 591 28.95 25.23 -7.06
C THR A 591 28.86 26.00 -5.76
N ARG A 592 29.92 25.89 -4.96
CA ARG A 592 30.20 26.84 -3.87
C ARG A 592 31.16 27.90 -4.37
N LEU A 593 30.79 29.16 -4.17
CA LEU A 593 31.75 30.26 -4.25
C LEU A 593 32.67 30.17 -3.04
N ASN A 594 33.93 29.86 -3.29
CA ASN A 594 35.00 29.97 -2.32
C ASN A 594 35.60 31.37 -2.44
N ILE A 595 35.67 32.08 -1.32
CA ILE A 595 36.27 33.41 -1.28
C ILE A 595 37.54 33.31 -0.45
N SER A 596 38.68 33.60 -1.07
CA SER A 596 39.96 33.74 -0.39
C SER A 596 40.44 35.19 -0.43
N ARG A 597 41.24 35.56 0.58
CA ARG A 597 41.86 36.88 0.68
C ARG A 597 43.37 36.70 0.85
N SER A 598 44.13 37.47 0.09
CA SER A 598 45.59 37.57 0.25
C SER A 598 46.00 39.02 -0.02
N ASN A 599 46.74 39.63 0.93
CA ASN A 599 47.14 41.03 0.88
C ASN A 599 45.95 41.99 0.60
N ASN A 600 45.99 42.67 -0.55
CA ASN A 600 44.97 43.58 -1.07
C ASN A 600 44.05 42.94 -2.13
N ALA A 601 44.11 41.62 -2.34
CA ALA A 601 43.30 40.91 -3.32
C ALA A 601 42.21 40.04 -2.65
N VAL A 602 41.02 40.06 -3.24
CA VAL A 602 39.93 39.13 -2.98
C VAL A 602 39.83 38.23 -4.21
N CYS A 603 40.02 36.92 -4.00
CA CYS A 603 39.87 35.92 -5.05
C CYS A 603 38.62 35.09 -4.80
N ILE A 604 37.87 34.84 -5.87
CA ILE A 604 36.60 34.12 -5.87
C ILE A 604 36.78 32.94 -6.81
N SER A 605 36.71 31.73 -6.27
CA SER A 605 36.80 30.49 -7.03
C SER A 605 35.52 29.66 -6.89
N TRP A 606 35.26 28.83 -7.88
CA TRP A 606 34.19 27.85 -7.89
C TRP A 606 34.62 26.62 -8.69
N ALA A 607 33.94 25.50 -8.46
CA ALA A 607 34.08 24.29 -9.28
C ALA A 607 33.05 24.34 -10.42
N GLY A 608 33.28 23.68 -11.55
CA GLY A 608 32.35 23.71 -12.68
C GLY A 608 32.63 24.84 -13.68
N GLU A 609 32.33 24.56 -14.94
CA GLU A 609 32.64 25.42 -16.08
C GLU A 609 31.36 26.05 -16.64
N PHE A 610 31.49 27.10 -17.47
CA PHE A 610 30.37 27.76 -18.17
C PHE A 610 29.31 28.38 -17.25
N LEU A 611 29.72 28.84 -16.07
CA LEU A 611 28.90 29.62 -15.15
C LEU A 611 29.35 31.08 -15.15
N THR A 612 28.44 32.02 -15.35
CA THR A 612 28.78 33.44 -15.30
C THR A 612 28.84 33.93 -13.84
N LEU A 613 30.02 34.39 -13.41
CA LEU A 613 30.15 35.15 -12.18
C LEU A 613 29.47 36.51 -12.37
N GLN A 614 28.42 36.77 -11.61
CA GLN A 614 27.76 38.07 -11.54
C GLN A 614 28.16 38.79 -10.26
N HIS A 615 28.20 40.12 -10.32
CA HIS A 615 28.40 40.98 -9.16
C HIS A 615 27.29 42.01 -9.02
N ALA A 616 27.06 42.48 -7.79
CA ALA A 616 26.11 43.55 -7.49
C ALA A 616 26.64 44.44 -6.36
N SER A 617 26.30 45.72 -6.39
CA SER A 617 26.59 46.68 -5.30
C SER A 617 25.49 46.69 -4.21
N THR A 618 24.32 46.13 -4.50
CA THR A 618 23.19 45.96 -3.58
C THR A 618 22.41 44.69 -3.90
N LEU A 619 21.67 44.14 -2.93
CA LEU A 619 20.75 43.02 -3.13
C LEU A 619 19.30 43.47 -3.37
N SER A 620 18.98 44.75 -3.22
CA SER A 620 17.63 45.30 -3.39
C SER A 620 17.42 45.92 -4.78
N GLY A 621 16.22 45.79 -5.34
CA GLY A 621 15.81 46.36 -6.63
C GLY A 621 15.52 45.31 -7.71
N ALA A 622 14.96 45.75 -8.85
CA ALA A 622 14.69 44.88 -10.00
C ALA A 622 16.02 44.52 -10.69
N ASN A 623 16.50 43.30 -10.43
CA ASN A 623 17.71 42.68 -11.00
C ASN A 623 19.01 43.53 -10.89
N PRO A 624 19.59 43.67 -9.68
CA PRO A 624 20.78 44.51 -9.44
C PRO A 624 22.11 43.89 -9.92
N TRP A 625 22.06 42.77 -10.66
CA TRP A 625 23.21 41.94 -10.98
C TRP A 625 23.75 42.24 -12.37
N THR A 626 25.06 42.43 -12.48
CA THR A 626 25.79 42.57 -13.73
C THR A 626 26.81 41.45 -13.89
N ASP A 627 27.12 41.09 -15.13
CA ASP A 627 28.13 40.07 -15.43
C ASP A 627 29.54 40.66 -15.16
N VAL A 628 30.41 39.89 -14.53
CA VAL A 628 31.82 40.28 -14.38
C VAL A 628 32.50 40.13 -15.75
N PRO A 629 33.15 41.16 -16.32
CA PRO A 629 33.71 41.09 -17.67
C PRO A 629 34.86 40.06 -17.83
N GLY A 630 34.85 39.29 -18.92
CA GLY A 630 35.90 38.32 -19.31
C GLY A 630 35.35 37.10 -20.07
N GLN A 631 36.21 36.25 -20.65
CA GLN A 631 35.77 34.93 -21.11
C GLN A 631 35.30 34.14 -19.88
N ILE A 632 34.12 33.54 -19.94
CA ILE A 632 33.24 33.09 -18.84
C ILE A 632 33.86 32.06 -17.83
N ARG A 633 35.18 31.82 -17.79
CA ARG A 633 35.72 30.46 -17.55
C ARG A 633 36.84 30.28 -16.53
N ASN A 634 37.47 31.32 -15.98
CA ASN A 634 38.62 31.12 -15.09
C ASN A 634 38.29 31.43 -13.63
N SER A 635 37.80 30.42 -12.93
CA SER A 635 38.06 30.27 -11.50
C SER A 635 39.59 30.16 -11.30
N PRO A 636 40.23 30.97 -10.44
CA PRO A 636 39.69 32.04 -9.61
C PRO A 636 39.61 33.42 -10.32
N TYR A 637 38.56 34.20 -10.05
CA TYR A 637 38.50 35.64 -10.31
C TYR A 637 39.11 36.42 -9.14
N CYS A 638 40.18 37.18 -9.39
CA CYS A 638 40.81 38.03 -8.37
C CYS A 638 40.62 39.52 -8.66
N THR A 639 40.19 40.28 -7.67
CA THR A 639 40.04 41.74 -7.71
C THR A 639 40.72 42.40 -6.52
N THR A 640 41.14 43.66 -6.66
CA THR A 640 41.62 44.46 -5.53
C THR A 640 40.48 44.77 -4.56
N ALA A 641 40.78 44.74 -3.26
CA ALA A 641 39.83 45.04 -2.21
C ALA A 641 39.55 46.55 -2.19
N SER A 642 38.34 46.97 -2.55
CA SER A 642 38.01 48.38 -2.81
C SER A 642 37.22 49.08 -1.67
N GLY A 643 37.18 48.50 -0.47
CA GLY A 643 36.44 49.05 0.70
C GLY A 643 34.91 49.06 0.59
N ALA A 644 34.34 48.92 -0.61
CA ALA A 644 32.91 48.83 -0.87
C ALA A 644 32.41 47.37 -0.82
N THR A 645 31.22 47.16 -0.25
CA THR A 645 30.55 45.85 -0.28
C THR A 645 30.18 45.49 -1.72
N ARG A 646 30.58 44.29 -2.14
CA ARG A 646 30.14 43.68 -3.40
C ARG A 646 29.58 42.30 -3.09
N PHE A 647 28.48 41.98 -3.72
CA PHE A 647 27.87 40.66 -3.69
C PHE A 647 28.24 39.92 -4.96
N TYR A 648 28.40 38.60 -4.85
CA TYR A 648 28.73 37.75 -5.98
C TYR A 648 27.77 36.57 -6.00
N ARG A 649 27.35 36.17 -7.20
CA ARG A 649 26.59 34.94 -7.43
C ARG A 649 27.07 34.30 -8.72
N LEU A 650 26.80 33.01 -8.86
CA LEU A 650 26.91 32.33 -10.13
C LEU A 650 25.54 32.35 -10.78
N ARG A 651 25.49 32.75 -12.05
CA ARG A 651 24.34 32.51 -12.91
C ARG A 651 24.57 31.16 -13.59
N ASN A 652 23.59 30.28 -13.41
CA ASN A 652 23.39 29.14 -14.28
C ASN A 652 22.74 29.70 -15.54
#